data_AF-A0A832LQ15-F1
#
_entry.id   AF-A0A832LQ15-F1
#
_cell.length_a   1.000
_cell.length_b   1.000
_cell.length_c   1.000
_cell.angle_alpha   90.00
_cell.angle_beta   90.00
_cell.angle_gamma   90.00
#
_symmetry.space_group_name_H-M   'P 1'
#
loop_
_entity.id
_entity.type
_entity.pdbx_description
1 polymer ?
#
loop_
_entity_poly.entity_id
_entity_poly.type
_entity_poly.pdbx_seq_one_letter_code
_entity_poly.pdbx_strand_id
1 'polypeptide(L)'
;MRVSSRIILLAAVLAMVGGAGPSNKPPAVVPDGGPPGAGQAMPDQDPGPAVQLAPTRLVIPTDAEIDRLVKALQEALFKFQVDQWALATNIVTVPPPAGGGMAVQVRANVPPQMGTLVLVNPNGIRFRFADGREMDIPHDEVRALLAPGHFQPEYSGQVGGHTAMAIWALVASGMDLQDPRMKKALDGAVKSRTPWGTYSLALRMAAFSHLVRWGKPGTTNEYRQILVRENQVMLHAMNQRGGYSYRAFPPPGFRPGPKPNEWIGAPENGWSDNSNAQFGVYGVWAGEDGSAEVPFDYWRKVDQYWREEQNPDGGWPYVSNKSRMADVGNVPLGNAQMPSTPQMTEAALNSLYLVVDRLWSRQVDQRGYRRLEGFRYDPRAIEPMHRTLAAIDKGWQWAETYASRTREKARRTITIGGWGLYRQYGMQRLGLFSGRKYVADQPWLEEVLAAAYRNGMLPQQPADARADPANPAPQAFRYDNIIQDISWRLLCLSFGRDPVLINKLDTGADWNNKLRDIANLSAWMGQELEQRINWQVVDLKDPVESWLDAPILFFSGHELPKFTDEQKKKLRLYTDSGGTLVAQACCSREEFTRAFKVLAKEVWPEWELQVVDKNHPVLTSQYQIVGRFPPMMHLNDGCRSCVFLLPQDLAGAWNQNLQTKYLINFQLGMNLARYASDKRQLRSRLGYYTRPVLQELARQGTPHPDAPADEAQITVADYCTDGKRLTAIRGLRHLGEAGRKLQAGFSREGGIQQGVLSQERL
;
A
#
# COMPACT_ATOMS: atom_id res chain seq x y z
N MET A 1 36.18 11.07 -53.70
CA MET A 1 35.70 12.47 -53.77
C MET A 1 34.64 12.63 -52.67
N ARG A 2 35.00 13.04 -51.45
CA ARG A 2 35.08 14.41 -50.90
C ARG A 2 33.80 15.25 -51.12
N VAL A 3 33.13 15.62 -50.02
CA VAL A 3 32.77 16.97 -49.50
C VAL A 3 31.61 16.75 -48.48
N SER A 4 31.89 16.64 -47.17
CA SER A 4 31.84 17.69 -46.12
C SER A 4 30.43 18.20 -45.78
N SER A 5 29.90 17.81 -44.61
CA SER A 5 28.73 18.44 -43.98
C SER A 5 29.15 19.02 -42.64
N ARG A 6 29.36 20.34 -42.64
CA ARG A 6 29.61 21.21 -41.49
C ARG A 6 28.50 22.27 -41.48
N ILE A 7 28.07 22.64 -40.27
CA ILE A 7 27.36 23.88 -39.89
C ILE A 7 25.83 23.85 -40.03
N ILE A 8 25.16 23.47 -38.94
CA ILE A 8 24.06 24.26 -38.35
C ILE A 8 24.42 24.42 -36.87
N LEU A 9 25.27 25.41 -36.61
CA LEU A 9 25.61 25.93 -35.29
C LEU A 9 25.64 27.46 -35.48
N LEU A 10 24.46 28.07 -35.58
CA LEU A 10 24.33 29.52 -35.72
C LEU A 10 22.91 29.99 -35.28
N ALA A 11 22.62 29.92 -33.97
CA ALA A 11 21.44 30.57 -33.39
C ALA A 11 21.64 31.01 -31.92
N ALA A 12 22.88 31.26 -31.47
CA ALA A 12 23.13 31.70 -30.09
C ALA A 12 24.19 32.82 -29.93
N VAL A 13 24.59 33.50 -31.01
CA VAL A 13 25.69 34.51 -30.96
C VAL A 13 25.27 35.92 -31.42
N LEU A 14 23.98 36.19 -31.64
CA LEU A 14 23.50 37.53 -32.06
C LEU A 14 22.44 38.09 -31.13
N ALA A 15 22.80 38.24 -29.85
CA ALA A 15 22.07 39.11 -28.91
C ALA A 15 23.02 39.77 -27.89
N MET A 16 24.09 40.40 -28.37
CA MET A 16 24.82 41.44 -27.63
C MET A 16 25.55 42.37 -28.61
N VAL A 17 24.93 43.49 -29.03
CA VAL A 17 25.62 44.78 -29.28
C VAL A 17 24.63 45.94 -29.10
N GLY A 18 24.96 46.86 -28.19
CA GLY A 18 24.48 48.26 -28.13
C GLY A 18 23.60 48.57 -26.91
N GLY A 19 23.96 49.45 -25.96
CA GLY A 19 25.12 50.30 -25.76
C GLY A 19 24.98 51.11 -24.47
N ALA A 20 26.12 51.25 -23.76
CA ALA A 20 26.60 52.30 -22.82
C ALA A 20 25.71 52.96 -21.74
N GLY A 21 26.22 52.94 -20.48
CA GLY A 21 25.95 53.92 -19.40
C GLY A 21 26.23 53.37 -17.99
N PRO A 22 27.11 53.96 -17.14
CA PRO A 22 27.84 53.22 -16.09
C PRO A 22 27.17 53.27 -14.69
N SER A 23 27.16 52.15 -13.97
CA SER A 23 27.23 52.19 -12.50
C SER A 23 27.86 50.91 -11.93
N ASN A 24 28.87 51.11 -11.08
CA ASN A 24 29.69 50.08 -10.44
C ASN A 24 28.87 49.16 -9.52
N LYS A 25 28.68 47.89 -9.91
CA LYS A 25 28.52 46.74 -8.99
C LYS A 25 29.11 45.48 -9.65
N PRO A 26 29.80 44.60 -8.88
CA PRO A 26 30.33 43.35 -9.42
C PRO A 26 29.17 42.44 -9.90
N PRO A 27 29.32 41.71 -11.02
CA PRO A 27 28.23 40.91 -11.55
C PRO A 27 27.90 39.74 -10.62
N ALA A 28 26.62 39.60 -10.32
CA ALA A 28 26.05 38.48 -9.60
C ALA A 28 26.21 37.19 -10.40
N VAL A 29 26.62 36.13 -9.71
CA VAL A 29 26.62 34.74 -10.20
C VAL A 29 25.18 34.36 -10.55
N VAL A 30 24.95 33.99 -11.81
CA VAL A 30 23.68 33.43 -12.30
C VAL A 30 23.50 32.05 -11.66
N PRO A 31 22.42 31.78 -10.89
CA PRO A 31 22.12 30.44 -10.43
C PRO A 31 21.57 29.59 -11.59
N ASP A 32 22.16 28.41 -11.76
CA ASP A 32 21.76 27.39 -12.73
C ASP A 32 20.27 27.04 -12.67
N GLY A 33 19.67 26.92 -13.85
CA GLY A 33 18.24 26.78 -14.08
C GLY A 33 17.59 25.60 -13.37
N GLY A 34 16.57 25.93 -12.57
CA GLY A 34 15.43 25.04 -12.34
C GLY A 34 14.64 24.81 -13.64
N PRO A 35 13.77 23.80 -13.69
CA PRO A 35 12.91 23.59 -14.86
C PRO A 35 12.04 24.85 -15.09
N PRO A 36 11.98 25.40 -16.31
CA PRO A 36 11.03 26.46 -16.61
C PRO A 36 9.63 25.82 -16.62
N GLY A 37 8.79 26.23 -15.67
CA GLY A 37 7.41 25.72 -15.53
C GLY A 37 6.84 25.73 -14.11
N ALA A 38 7.64 26.01 -13.08
CA ALA A 38 7.13 26.21 -11.72
C ALA A 38 6.75 27.69 -11.50
N GLY A 39 5.58 28.10 -12.00
CA GLY A 39 5.17 29.49 -11.81
C GLY A 39 3.89 29.98 -12.49
N GLN A 40 3.14 29.13 -13.19
CA GLN A 40 1.80 29.51 -13.64
C GLN A 40 0.79 28.48 -13.14
N ALA A 41 0.03 28.88 -12.11
CA ALA A 41 -1.33 28.39 -11.98
C ALA A 41 -2.00 28.60 -13.35
N MET A 42 -2.69 27.58 -13.86
CA MET A 42 -3.64 27.83 -14.95
C MET A 42 -4.58 28.92 -14.46
N PRO A 43 -4.73 30.05 -15.19
CA PRO A 43 -5.75 31.03 -14.84
C PRO A 43 -7.09 30.31 -14.83
N ASP A 44 -7.94 30.63 -13.85
CA ASP A 44 -9.36 30.28 -13.89
C ASP A 44 -9.95 30.85 -15.19
N GLN A 45 -9.96 30.04 -16.24
CA GLN A 45 -10.82 30.28 -17.40
C GLN A 45 -12.17 29.71 -17.05
N ASP A 46 -13.14 30.63 -17.00
CA ASP A 46 -14.57 30.39 -16.84
C ASP A 46 -14.99 29.13 -17.63
N PRO A 47 -15.55 28.09 -16.97
CA PRO A 47 -15.95 26.90 -17.68
C PRO A 47 -17.14 27.28 -18.58
N GLY A 48 -16.89 27.30 -19.89
CA GLY A 48 -17.98 27.26 -20.87
C GLY A 48 -18.99 26.17 -20.52
N PRO A 49 -20.25 26.31 -20.97
CA PRO A 49 -21.40 25.61 -20.42
C PRO A 49 -21.15 24.10 -20.31
N ALA A 50 -21.41 23.59 -19.12
CA ALA A 50 -21.19 22.20 -18.75
C ALA A 50 -21.85 21.26 -19.77
N VAL A 51 -21.03 20.58 -20.57
CA VAL A 51 -21.48 19.40 -21.31
C VAL A 51 -21.75 18.32 -20.26
N GLN A 52 -23.03 18.11 -19.94
CA GLN A 52 -23.48 16.96 -19.16
C GLN A 52 -23.12 15.68 -19.92
N LEU A 53 -21.93 15.15 -19.66
CA LEU A 53 -21.61 13.77 -20.03
C LEU A 53 -22.35 12.85 -19.05
N ALA A 54 -23.20 11.98 -19.60
CA ALA A 54 -23.94 10.98 -18.82
C ALA A 54 -23.00 10.21 -17.88
N PRO A 55 -23.46 9.80 -16.68
CA PRO A 55 -22.64 9.07 -15.73
C PRO A 55 -22.14 7.78 -16.37
N THR A 56 -20.85 7.75 -16.73
CA THR A 56 -20.21 6.55 -17.25
C THR A 56 -20.18 5.53 -16.12
N ARG A 57 -20.96 4.45 -16.25
CA ARG A 57 -20.94 3.33 -15.31
C ARG A 57 -19.50 2.84 -15.20
N LEU A 58 -18.95 2.81 -13.98
CA LEU A 58 -17.58 2.36 -13.75
C LEU A 58 -17.49 0.89 -14.19
N VAL A 59 -16.76 0.61 -15.27
CA VAL A 59 -16.52 -0.76 -15.72
C VAL A 59 -15.39 -1.32 -14.87
N ILE A 60 -15.74 -2.22 -13.95
CA ILE A 60 -14.79 -2.92 -13.09
C ILE A 60 -14.31 -4.15 -13.85
N PRO A 61 -13.00 -4.28 -14.15
CA PRO A 61 -12.47 -5.47 -14.81
C PRO A 61 -12.55 -6.70 -13.90
N THR A 62 -12.75 -7.87 -14.49
CA THR A 62 -12.69 -9.17 -13.81
C THR A 62 -11.25 -9.50 -13.39
N ASP A 63 -11.07 -10.39 -12.39
CA ASP A 63 -9.74 -10.87 -11.99
C ASP A 63 -8.96 -11.44 -13.19
N ALA A 64 -9.62 -12.18 -14.08
CA ALA A 64 -9.00 -12.75 -15.27
C ALA A 64 -8.52 -11.68 -16.28
N GLU A 65 -9.25 -10.58 -16.44
CA GLU A 65 -8.82 -9.45 -17.27
C GLU A 65 -7.63 -8.72 -16.66
N ILE A 66 -7.65 -8.52 -15.34
CA ILE A 66 -6.54 -7.91 -14.60
C ILE A 66 -5.28 -8.78 -14.73
N ASP A 67 -5.39 -10.10 -14.54
CA ASP A 67 -4.23 -11.00 -14.61
C ASP A 67 -3.63 -11.06 -16.02
N ARG A 68 -4.47 -11.01 -17.07
CA ARG A 68 -3.98 -10.85 -18.46
C ARG A 68 -3.23 -9.54 -18.66
N LEU A 69 -3.76 -8.43 -18.14
CA LEU A 69 -3.12 -7.12 -18.24
C LEU A 69 -1.81 -7.07 -17.46
N VAL A 70 -1.75 -7.63 -16.25
CA VAL A 70 -0.53 -7.73 -15.45
C VAL A 70 0.57 -8.45 -16.23
N LYS A 71 0.28 -9.62 -16.82
CA LYS A 71 1.26 -10.34 -17.65
C LYS A 71 1.74 -9.51 -18.84
N ALA A 72 0.82 -8.84 -19.53
CA ALA A 72 1.18 -7.99 -20.67
C ALA A 72 2.07 -6.81 -20.27
N LEU A 73 1.84 -6.20 -19.10
CA LEU A 73 2.65 -5.11 -18.57
C LEU A 73 4.02 -5.59 -18.07
N GLN A 74 4.10 -6.78 -17.45
CA GLN A 74 5.37 -7.42 -17.07
C GLN A 74 6.24 -7.64 -18.32
N GLU A 75 5.68 -8.24 -19.37
CA GLU A 75 6.38 -8.43 -20.66
C GLU A 75 6.79 -7.11 -21.31
N ALA A 76 5.97 -6.06 -21.18
CA ALA A 76 6.33 -4.73 -21.67
C ALA A 76 7.54 -4.13 -20.93
N LEU A 77 7.65 -4.29 -19.61
CA LEU A 77 8.81 -3.81 -18.86
C LEU A 77 10.11 -4.47 -19.31
N PHE A 78 10.11 -5.77 -19.57
CA PHE A 78 11.32 -6.47 -19.99
C PHE A 78 11.87 -6.03 -21.35
N LYS A 79 11.06 -5.35 -22.19
CA LYS A 79 11.56 -4.72 -23.43
C LYS A 79 12.54 -3.57 -23.17
N PHE A 80 12.53 -3.02 -21.95
CA PHE A 80 13.40 -1.93 -21.51
C PHE A 80 14.61 -2.42 -20.70
N GLN A 81 14.76 -3.74 -20.50
CA GLN A 81 15.90 -4.30 -19.78
C GLN A 81 17.17 -4.23 -20.64
N VAL A 82 18.28 -3.83 -20.03
CA VAL A 82 19.56 -3.60 -20.72
C VAL A 82 20.67 -4.48 -20.15
N ASP A 83 21.58 -4.90 -21.03
CA ASP A 83 22.64 -5.89 -20.76
C ASP A 83 24.03 -5.30 -20.52
N GLN A 84 24.15 -3.98 -20.58
CA GLN A 84 25.38 -3.23 -20.36
C GLN A 84 25.40 -2.60 -18.97
N TRP A 85 26.57 -2.15 -18.53
CA TRP A 85 26.64 -1.26 -17.38
C TRP A 85 26.18 0.14 -17.77
N ALA A 86 25.62 0.87 -16.82
CA ALA A 86 25.29 2.28 -16.97
C ALA A 86 25.91 3.11 -15.87
N LEU A 87 26.51 4.24 -16.24
CA LEU A 87 27.22 5.12 -15.33
C LEU A 87 26.66 6.55 -15.41
N ALA A 88 26.30 7.11 -14.26
CA ALA A 88 26.07 8.54 -14.10
C ALA A 88 27.15 9.15 -13.20
N THR A 89 27.76 10.24 -13.67
CA THR A 89 28.79 11.00 -12.95
C THR A 89 28.26 12.36 -12.48
N ASN A 90 28.94 12.97 -11.51
CA ASN A 90 28.66 14.34 -11.05
C ASN A 90 29.25 15.42 -11.96
N ILE A 91 30.16 15.04 -12.85
CA ILE A 91 30.89 15.94 -13.73
C ILE A 91 30.73 15.45 -15.16
N VAL A 92 30.32 16.36 -16.03
CA VAL A 92 30.22 16.13 -17.47
C VAL A 92 31.24 17.05 -18.13
N THR A 93 32.12 16.46 -18.92
CA THR A 93 33.09 17.20 -19.72
C THR A 93 32.39 17.70 -20.98
N VAL A 94 32.11 19.00 -21.04
CA VAL A 94 31.60 19.64 -22.25
C VAL A 94 32.79 19.84 -23.20
N PRO A 95 32.80 19.23 -24.40
CA PRO A 95 33.88 19.44 -25.35
C PRO A 95 33.95 20.91 -25.76
N PRO A 96 35.15 21.44 -26.04
CA PRO A 96 35.28 22.85 -26.40
C PRO A 96 34.53 23.15 -27.70
N PRO A 97 33.94 24.35 -27.85
CA PRO A 97 33.29 24.75 -29.07
C PRO A 97 34.26 24.66 -30.25
N ALA A 98 33.73 24.45 -31.47
CA ALA A 98 34.50 24.16 -32.69
C ALA A 98 35.47 25.26 -33.17
N GLY A 99 35.73 26.29 -32.37
CA GLY A 99 36.67 27.39 -32.60
C GLY A 99 37.83 27.48 -31.60
N GLY A 100 38.02 26.49 -30.72
CA GLY A 100 39.10 26.48 -29.74
C GLY A 100 38.68 27.00 -28.35
N GLY A 101 39.14 26.29 -27.31
CA GLY A 101 38.83 26.52 -25.90
C GLY A 101 39.23 25.29 -25.07
N MET A 102 39.29 25.41 -23.74
CA MET A 102 39.46 24.24 -22.87
C MET A 102 38.11 23.57 -22.62
N ALA A 103 38.11 22.24 -22.51
CA ALA A 103 36.93 21.49 -22.09
C ALA A 103 36.52 21.96 -20.67
N VAL A 104 35.23 22.26 -20.48
CA VAL A 104 34.72 22.73 -19.19
C VAL A 104 34.00 21.57 -18.50
N GLN A 105 34.37 21.32 -17.24
CA GLN A 105 33.67 20.40 -16.37
C GLN A 105 32.44 21.10 -15.79
N VAL A 106 31.24 20.61 -16.12
CA VAL A 106 29.98 21.17 -15.62
C VAL A 106 29.25 20.10 -14.82
N ARG A 107 28.66 20.50 -13.69
CA ARG A 107 27.71 19.64 -12.96
C ARG A 107 26.38 19.68 -13.69
N ALA A 108 26.04 18.59 -14.38
CA ALA A 108 24.80 18.51 -15.15
C ALA A 108 24.06 17.18 -14.88
N ASN A 109 22.73 17.24 -14.85
CA ASN A 109 21.88 16.05 -14.83
C ASN A 109 21.86 15.41 -16.22
N VAL A 110 22.89 14.62 -16.52
CA VAL A 110 22.98 13.91 -17.81
C VAL A 110 22.46 12.48 -17.64
N PRO A 111 21.74 11.93 -18.62
CA PRO A 111 21.36 10.53 -18.64
C PRO A 111 22.58 9.62 -18.44
N PRO A 112 22.42 8.46 -17.78
CA PRO A 112 23.54 7.56 -17.58
C PRO A 112 24.09 7.07 -18.92
N GLN A 113 25.41 7.03 -19.05
CA GLN A 113 26.10 6.58 -20.25
C GLN A 113 26.35 5.08 -20.16
N MET A 114 26.09 4.36 -21.25
CA MET A 114 26.29 2.92 -21.33
C MET A 114 27.76 2.56 -21.52
N GLY A 115 28.15 1.37 -21.05
CA GLY A 115 29.50 0.85 -21.23
C GLY A 115 29.77 -0.43 -20.46
N THR A 116 31.04 -0.64 -20.16
CA THR A 116 31.56 -1.80 -19.40
C THR A 116 32.39 -1.30 -18.23
N LEU A 117 32.09 -1.83 -17.03
CA LEU A 117 32.95 -1.65 -15.87
C LEU A 117 34.22 -2.50 -16.05
N VAL A 118 35.38 -1.86 -16.16
CA VAL A 118 36.66 -2.53 -16.40
C VAL A 118 37.26 -3.04 -15.09
N LEU A 119 37.34 -2.17 -14.08
CA LEU A 119 37.84 -2.54 -12.75
C LEU A 119 37.28 -1.59 -11.68
N VAL A 120 37.27 -2.07 -10.43
CA VAL A 120 36.95 -1.28 -9.23
C VAL A 120 38.19 -1.28 -8.35
N ASN A 121 38.70 -0.10 -8.04
CA ASN A 121 39.89 0.08 -7.20
C ASN A 121 39.55 0.91 -5.95
N PRO A 122 40.44 0.98 -4.94
CA PRO A 122 40.20 1.78 -3.73
C PRO A 122 39.94 3.28 -3.99
N ASN A 123 40.45 3.83 -5.10
CA ASN A 123 40.37 5.26 -5.41
C ASN A 123 39.22 5.61 -6.38
N GLY A 124 38.57 4.62 -7.00
CA GLY A 124 37.54 4.87 -8.00
C GLY A 124 37.21 3.64 -8.86
N ILE A 125 36.59 3.90 -10.00
CA ILE A 125 36.28 2.88 -11.01
C ILE A 125 36.97 3.22 -12.34
N ARG A 126 37.32 2.20 -13.12
CA ARG A 126 37.64 2.38 -14.54
C ARG A 126 36.46 1.94 -15.38
N PHE A 127 35.97 2.83 -16.24
CA PHE A 127 34.80 2.59 -17.07
C PHE A 127 35.13 2.79 -18.55
N ARG A 128 34.75 1.81 -19.38
CA ARG A 128 34.83 1.88 -20.84
C ARG A 128 33.45 2.22 -21.39
N PHE A 129 33.27 3.43 -21.91
CA PHE A 129 32.02 3.88 -22.51
C PHE A 129 31.75 3.19 -23.85
N ALA A 130 30.49 3.17 -24.27
CA ALA A 130 30.07 2.57 -25.54
C ALA A 130 30.71 3.23 -26.78
N ASP A 131 31.19 4.47 -26.66
CA ASP A 131 31.95 5.19 -27.69
C ASP A 131 33.44 4.74 -27.79
N GLY A 132 33.86 3.79 -26.93
CA GLY A 132 35.23 3.27 -26.87
C GLY A 132 36.17 4.02 -25.92
N ARG A 133 35.75 5.16 -25.36
CA ARG A 133 36.55 5.94 -24.41
C ARG A 133 36.66 5.20 -23.07
N GLU A 134 37.85 5.17 -22.49
CA GLU A 134 38.07 4.68 -21.13
C GLU A 134 38.40 5.84 -20.18
N MET A 135 37.85 5.81 -18.97
CA MET A 135 38.13 6.81 -17.94
C MET A 135 38.25 6.17 -16.56
N ASP A 136 39.20 6.68 -15.78
CA ASP A 136 39.24 6.48 -14.33
C ASP A 136 38.41 7.56 -13.65
N ILE A 137 37.48 7.15 -12.79
CA ILE A 137 36.46 8.02 -12.20
C ILE A 137 36.47 7.83 -10.68
N PRO A 138 36.75 8.89 -9.91
CA PRO A 138 36.74 8.85 -8.45
C PRO A 138 35.40 8.38 -7.85
N HIS A 139 35.45 7.68 -6.71
CA HIS A 139 34.23 7.14 -6.08
C HIS A 139 33.21 8.20 -5.68
N ASP A 140 33.64 9.42 -5.37
CA ASP A 140 32.81 10.57 -5.03
C ASP A 140 32.19 11.25 -6.26
N GLU A 141 32.70 10.98 -7.46
CA GLU A 141 32.11 11.44 -8.71
C GLU A 141 31.05 10.49 -9.29
N VAL A 142 31.03 9.22 -8.86
CA VAL A 142 30.05 8.23 -9.30
C VAL A 142 28.73 8.41 -8.55
N ARG A 143 27.73 8.96 -9.24
CA ARG A 143 26.38 9.18 -8.74
C ARG A 143 25.51 7.92 -8.80
N ALA A 144 25.61 7.17 -9.89
CA ALA A 144 24.96 5.88 -10.03
C ALA A 144 25.82 4.98 -10.90
N LEU A 145 25.90 3.70 -10.52
CA LEU A 145 26.54 2.66 -11.30
C LEU A 145 25.59 1.47 -11.31
N LEU A 146 24.90 1.29 -12.43
CA LEU A 146 23.89 0.26 -12.62
C LEU A 146 24.52 -0.91 -13.37
N ALA A 147 24.46 -2.10 -12.78
CA ALA A 147 24.94 -3.31 -13.40
C ALA A 147 23.98 -3.79 -14.51
N PRO A 148 24.42 -4.72 -15.39
CA PRO A 148 23.55 -5.38 -16.36
C PRO A 148 22.29 -5.96 -15.71
N GLY A 149 21.16 -5.83 -16.39
CA GLY A 149 19.82 -6.20 -15.90
C GLY A 149 18.94 -5.03 -15.45
N HIS A 150 19.48 -3.81 -15.47
CA HIS A 150 18.76 -2.57 -15.18
C HIS A 150 17.84 -2.15 -16.35
N PHE A 151 17.01 -1.11 -16.16
CA PHE A 151 16.00 -0.68 -17.13
C PHE A 151 16.28 0.74 -17.64
N GLN A 152 16.07 0.99 -18.94
CA GLN A 152 16.30 2.29 -19.60
C GLN A 152 15.08 2.75 -20.41
N PRO A 153 14.83 4.07 -20.53
CA PRO A 153 15.66 5.18 -20.07
C PRO A 153 15.55 5.43 -18.56
N GLU A 154 16.63 5.87 -17.92
CA GLU A 154 16.65 6.34 -16.53
C GLU A 154 16.33 7.83 -16.40
N TYR A 155 15.71 8.21 -15.28
CA TYR A 155 15.44 9.62 -14.98
C TYR A 155 16.72 10.32 -14.48
N SER A 156 17.22 11.30 -15.24
CA SER A 156 18.49 11.99 -14.93
C SER A 156 18.49 12.74 -13.58
N GLY A 157 17.31 13.11 -13.05
CA GLY A 157 17.16 13.75 -11.74
C GLY A 157 17.25 12.78 -10.55
N GLN A 158 17.01 11.48 -10.76
CA GLN A 158 17.03 10.42 -9.74
C GLN A 158 17.49 9.11 -10.38
N VAL A 159 18.73 9.06 -10.87
CA VAL A 159 19.26 7.90 -11.62
C VAL A 159 19.18 6.63 -10.78
N GLY A 160 18.73 5.54 -11.40
CA GLY A 160 18.43 4.26 -10.75
C GLY A 160 16.98 4.15 -10.27
N GLY A 161 16.22 5.25 -10.34
CA GLY A 161 14.82 5.31 -9.94
C GLY A 161 13.93 4.46 -10.83
N HIS A 162 14.08 4.52 -12.16
CA HIS A 162 13.26 3.72 -13.08
C HIS A 162 13.57 2.23 -12.94
N THR A 163 14.85 1.87 -12.83
CA THR A 163 15.25 0.48 -12.54
C THR A 163 14.65 0.00 -11.22
N ALA A 164 14.79 0.77 -10.14
CA ALA A 164 14.24 0.39 -8.84
C ALA A 164 12.71 0.24 -8.89
N MET A 165 12.04 1.13 -9.61
CA MET A 165 10.59 1.10 -9.78
C MET A 165 10.11 -0.10 -10.60
N ALA A 166 10.79 -0.41 -11.70
CA ALA A 166 10.49 -1.57 -12.54
C ALA A 166 10.64 -2.88 -11.75
N ILE A 167 11.75 -3.03 -11.03
CA ILE A 167 12.00 -4.20 -10.17
C ILE A 167 10.93 -4.28 -9.09
N TRP A 168 10.60 -3.17 -8.43
CA TRP A 168 9.56 -3.14 -7.43
C TRP A 168 8.21 -3.59 -8.00
N ALA A 169 7.81 -3.06 -9.15
CA ALA A 169 6.56 -3.42 -9.82
C ALA A 169 6.51 -4.89 -10.25
N LEU A 170 7.61 -5.42 -10.80
CA LEU A 170 7.72 -6.84 -11.18
C LEU A 170 7.59 -7.76 -9.97
N VAL A 171 8.32 -7.47 -8.88
CA VAL A 171 8.24 -8.23 -7.62
C VAL A 171 6.81 -8.17 -7.04
N ALA A 172 6.25 -6.95 -6.90
CA ALA A 172 4.95 -6.74 -6.31
C ALA A 172 3.80 -7.42 -7.07
N SER A 173 3.94 -7.51 -8.40
CA SER A 173 2.98 -8.15 -9.31
C SER A 173 3.13 -9.66 -9.41
N GLY A 174 4.02 -10.26 -8.62
CA GLY A 174 4.20 -11.72 -8.56
C GLY A 174 4.94 -12.29 -9.77
N MET A 175 5.85 -11.52 -10.38
CA MET A 175 6.74 -12.04 -11.42
C MET A 175 7.53 -13.25 -10.89
N ASP A 176 7.63 -14.30 -11.70
CA ASP A 176 8.41 -15.49 -11.34
C ASP A 176 9.89 -15.10 -11.14
N LEU A 177 10.40 -15.31 -9.92
CA LEU A 177 11.77 -15.00 -9.55
C LEU A 177 12.78 -15.94 -10.22
N GLN A 178 12.34 -17.07 -10.79
CA GLN A 178 13.16 -17.98 -11.57
C GLN A 178 13.24 -17.60 -13.06
N ASP A 179 12.42 -16.65 -13.54
CA ASP A 179 12.56 -16.14 -14.89
C ASP A 179 13.98 -15.57 -15.09
N PRO A 180 14.73 -15.99 -16.14
CA PRO A 180 16.10 -15.55 -16.34
C PRO A 180 16.25 -14.02 -16.40
N ARG A 181 15.26 -13.31 -16.93
CA ARG A 181 15.23 -11.84 -17.01
C ARG A 181 15.05 -11.23 -15.64
N MET A 182 14.17 -11.81 -14.81
CA MET A 182 13.95 -11.34 -13.44
C MET A 182 15.17 -11.61 -12.56
N LYS A 183 15.77 -12.81 -12.66
CA LYS A 183 17.02 -13.14 -11.97
C LYS A 183 18.13 -12.15 -12.34
N LYS A 184 18.28 -11.84 -13.63
CA LYS A 184 19.24 -10.83 -14.11
C LYS A 184 18.97 -9.44 -13.52
N ALA A 185 17.70 -9.02 -13.44
CA ALA A 185 17.33 -7.74 -12.84
C ALA A 185 17.71 -7.67 -11.35
N LEU A 186 17.47 -8.75 -10.60
CA LEU A 186 17.81 -8.82 -9.18
C LEU A 186 19.32 -8.89 -8.93
N ASP A 187 20.03 -9.74 -9.68
CA ASP A 187 21.50 -9.82 -9.64
C ASP A 187 22.12 -8.47 -9.99
N GLY A 188 21.58 -7.80 -11.02
CA GLY A 188 21.97 -6.47 -11.43
C GLY A 188 21.71 -5.44 -10.33
N ALA A 189 20.54 -5.47 -9.71
CA ALA A 189 20.23 -4.58 -8.59
C ALA A 189 21.20 -4.77 -7.43
N VAL A 190 21.47 -6.02 -7.02
CA VAL A 190 22.44 -6.33 -5.95
C VAL A 190 23.83 -5.78 -6.26
N LYS A 191 24.32 -5.98 -7.48
CA LYS A 191 25.66 -5.54 -7.94
C LYS A 191 25.74 -4.03 -8.18
N SER A 192 24.60 -3.38 -8.40
CA SER A 192 24.55 -1.93 -8.61
C SER A 192 24.91 -1.18 -7.34
N ARG A 193 25.57 -0.02 -7.50
CA ARG A 193 25.83 0.88 -6.37
C ARG A 193 24.53 1.46 -5.86
N THR A 194 24.45 1.69 -4.54
CA THR A 194 23.31 2.38 -3.91
C THR A 194 23.07 3.73 -4.62
N PRO A 195 21.86 3.99 -5.13
CA PRO A 195 21.56 5.18 -5.92
C PRO A 195 21.55 6.43 -5.05
N TRP A 196 21.85 7.58 -5.66
CA TRP A 196 21.75 8.88 -5.00
C TRP A 196 20.34 9.43 -5.18
N GLY A 197 19.61 9.58 -4.07
CA GLY A 197 18.31 10.24 -4.06
C GLY A 197 17.19 9.44 -3.42
N THR A 198 16.26 10.17 -2.82
CA THR A 198 15.23 9.64 -1.93
C THR A 198 14.28 8.69 -2.64
N TYR A 199 13.81 9.03 -3.85
CA TYR A 199 12.90 8.17 -4.61
C TYR A 199 13.57 6.86 -5.02
N SER A 200 14.75 6.92 -5.65
CA SER A 200 15.47 5.74 -6.11
C SER A 200 15.78 4.79 -4.96
N LEU A 201 16.23 5.34 -3.85
CA LEU A 201 16.57 4.57 -2.65
C LEU A 201 15.30 3.93 -2.04
N ALA A 202 14.24 4.71 -1.84
CA ALA A 202 13.00 4.21 -1.25
C ALA A 202 12.35 3.08 -2.09
N LEU A 203 12.33 3.23 -3.43
CA LEU A 203 11.77 2.23 -4.34
C LEU A 203 12.59 0.94 -4.32
N ARG A 204 13.92 1.04 -4.29
CA ARG A 204 14.82 -0.11 -4.19
C ARG A 204 14.65 -0.83 -2.85
N MET A 205 14.56 -0.07 -1.76
CA MET A 205 14.29 -0.60 -0.43
C MET A 205 12.92 -1.30 -0.38
N ALA A 206 11.89 -0.76 -1.03
CA ALA A 206 10.58 -1.43 -1.13
C ALA A 206 10.67 -2.80 -1.82
N ALA A 207 11.41 -2.90 -2.93
CA ALA A 207 11.62 -4.16 -3.63
C ALA A 207 12.33 -5.21 -2.76
N PHE A 208 13.45 -4.84 -2.14
CA PHE A 208 14.20 -5.76 -1.29
C PHE A 208 13.46 -6.12 -0.01
N SER A 209 12.74 -5.18 0.59
CA SER A 209 11.91 -5.44 1.77
C SER A 209 10.86 -6.51 1.48
N HIS A 210 10.21 -6.42 0.33
CA HIS A 210 9.25 -7.42 -0.10
C HIS A 210 9.90 -8.81 -0.30
N LEU A 211 11.07 -8.85 -0.95
CA LEU A 211 11.82 -10.10 -1.13
C LEU A 211 12.28 -10.70 0.19
N VAL A 212 12.65 -9.88 1.19
CA VAL A 212 13.01 -10.36 2.53
C VAL A 212 11.79 -10.91 3.25
N ARG A 213 10.65 -10.22 3.16
CA ARG A 213 9.42 -10.56 3.88
C ARG A 213 8.74 -11.82 3.36
N TRP A 214 8.75 -12.02 2.05
CA TRP A 214 8.06 -13.13 1.38
C TRP A 214 9.01 -14.19 0.81
N GLY A 215 10.32 -13.96 0.93
CA GLY A 215 11.33 -14.92 0.51
C GLY A 215 11.55 -16.02 1.54
N LYS A 216 12.11 -17.14 1.09
CA LYS A 216 12.44 -18.27 1.97
C LYS A 216 13.50 -17.86 3.00
N PRO A 217 13.37 -18.28 4.28
CA PRO A 217 14.40 -18.07 5.28
C PRO A 217 15.77 -18.56 4.77
N GLY A 218 16.80 -17.74 4.95
CA GLY A 218 18.18 -18.03 4.53
C GLY A 218 18.52 -17.65 3.08
N THR A 219 17.54 -17.43 2.19
CA THR A 219 17.81 -17.01 0.79
C THR A 219 17.83 -15.50 0.59
N THR A 220 17.60 -14.73 1.65
CA THR A 220 17.36 -13.28 1.60
C THR A 220 18.41 -12.45 2.35
N ASN A 221 19.48 -13.10 2.82
CA ASN A 221 20.51 -12.46 3.67
C ASN A 221 21.18 -11.26 2.97
N GLU A 222 21.46 -11.36 1.67
CA GLU A 222 22.06 -10.27 0.91
C GLU A 222 21.12 -9.06 0.82
N TYR A 223 19.84 -9.27 0.50
CA TYR A 223 18.84 -8.20 0.51
C TYR A 223 18.71 -7.56 1.90
N ARG A 224 18.72 -8.36 2.97
CA ARG A 224 18.69 -7.85 4.35
C ARG A 224 19.89 -6.97 4.66
N GLN A 225 21.10 -7.40 4.30
CA GLN A 225 22.31 -6.60 4.50
C GLN A 225 22.26 -5.28 3.72
N ILE A 226 21.76 -5.31 2.48
CA ILE A 226 21.56 -4.10 1.68
C ILE A 226 20.54 -3.18 2.36
N LEU A 227 19.40 -3.70 2.82
CA LEU A 227 18.38 -2.92 3.52
C LEU A 227 18.91 -2.27 4.80
N VAL A 228 19.66 -3.00 5.62
CA VAL A 228 20.28 -2.43 6.84
C VAL A 228 21.18 -1.25 6.49
N ARG A 229 22.03 -1.39 5.48
CA ARG A 229 22.90 -0.31 4.98
C ARG A 229 22.07 0.87 4.46
N GLU A 230 21.14 0.61 3.55
CA GLU A 230 20.37 1.64 2.85
C GLU A 230 19.41 2.37 3.80
N ASN A 231 18.93 1.69 4.84
CA ASN A 231 18.16 2.31 5.91
C ASN A 231 18.99 3.34 6.69
N GLN A 232 20.27 3.08 6.95
CA GLN A 232 21.16 4.07 7.57
C GLN A 232 21.34 5.30 6.67
N VAL A 233 21.43 5.10 5.35
CA VAL A 233 21.47 6.21 4.38
C VAL A 233 20.19 7.04 4.46
N MET A 234 19.03 6.39 4.48
CA MET A 234 17.74 7.08 4.52
C MET A 234 17.47 7.79 5.86
N LEU A 235 17.88 7.19 6.99
CA LEU A 235 17.81 7.82 8.31
C LEU A 235 18.68 9.08 8.37
N HIS A 236 19.85 9.07 7.74
CA HIS A 236 20.74 10.22 7.66
C HIS A 236 20.25 11.30 6.68
N ALA A 237 19.49 10.92 5.65
CA ALA A 237 18.95 11.85 4.68
C ALA A 237 17.81 12.75 5.23
N MET A 238 17.19 12.35 6.34
CA MET A 238 16.16 13.15 7.00
C MET A 238 16.76 14.44 7.55
N ASN A 239 16.14 15.58 7.26
CA ASN A 239 16.56 16.86 7.83
C ASN A 239 16.16 16.98 9.33
N GLN A 240 16.66 18.00 10.03
CA GLN A 240 16.39 18.18 11.46
C GLN A 240 14.90 18.35 11.80
N ARG A 241 14.08 18.76 10.82
CA ARG A 241 12.64 18.98 10.96
C ARG A 241 11.80 17.73 10.63
N GLY A 242 12.42 16.62 10.23
CA GLY A 242 11.73 15.38 9.86
C GLY A 242 11.34 15.27 8.37
N GLY A 243 11.72 16.25 7.55
CA GLY A 243 11.45 16.28 6.12
C GLY A 243 12.57 15.67 5.28
N TYR A 244 12.29 15.46 4.00
CA TYR A 244 13.25 14.94 3.02
C TYR A 244 13.31 15.83 1.77
N SER A 245 14.41 15.73 1.04
CA SER A 245 14.62 16.38 -0.25
C SER A 245 15.05 15.34 -1.29
N TYR A 246 15.32 15.77 -2.53
CA TYR A 246 15.89 14.91 -3.57
C TYR A 246 17.27 14.32 -3.24
N ARG A 247 17.90 14.76 -2.14
CA ARG A 247 19.26 14.39 -1.72
C ARG A 247 19.24 13.33 -0.61
N ALA A 248 19.47 12.07 -0.99
CA ALA A 248 19.82 10.99 -0.07
C ALA A 248 21.18 10.41 -0.49
N PHE A 249 22.23 10.67 0.29
CA PHE A 249 23.60 10.31 -0.06
C PHE A 249 24.19 9.28 0.92
N PRO A 250 24.90 8.25 0.44
CA PRO A 250 25.60 7.31 1.31
C PRO A 250 26.68 7.98 2.18
N PRO A 251 26.79 7.64 3.48
CA PRO A 251 27.81 8.22 4.36
C PRO A 251 29.25 7.88 3.90
N PRO A 252 30.26 8.70 4.24
CA PRO A 252 31.67 8.49 3.90
C PRO A 252 32.33 7.17 4.37
N GLY A 253 31.66 6.37 5.22
CA GLY A 253 32.13 5.03 5.65
C GLY A 253 31.52 3.84 4.90
N PHE A 254 30.55 4.10 4.01
CA PHE A 254 29.96 3.09 3.11
C PHE A 254 30.61 3.12 1.71
N ARG A 255 31.75 3.81 1.59
CA ARG A 255 32.56 3.97 0.38
C ARG A 255 33.85 3.14 0.56
N PRO A 256 34.34 2.41 -0.45
CA PRO A 256 35.74 2.00 -0.46
C PRO A 256 36.60 3.25 -0.73
N GLY A 257 37.47 3.66 0.20
CA GLY A 257 38.45 4.74 0.01
C GLY A 257 38.51 5.79 1.16
N PRO A 258 39.65 6.50 1.34
CA PRO A 258 39.87 7.35 2.51
C PRO A 258 39.03 8.64 2.47
N LYS A 259 38.63 9.09 3.66
CA LYS A 259 37.76 10.24 3.92
C LYS A 259 38.32 11.55 3.34
N PRO A 260 37.44 12.41 2.78
CA PRO A 260 37.62 13.85 2.92
C PRO A 260 36.51 14.46 3.76
N ASN A 261 36.93 15.47 4.51
CA ASN A 261 36.25 16.18 5.57
C ASN A 261 35.04 16.99 5.05
N GLU A 262 34.15 17.34 5.99
CA GLU A 262 33.01 18.27 5.86
C GLU A 262 31.72 17.68 5.25
N TRP A 263 30.98 17.08 6.18
CA TRP A 263 29.59 16.67 6.07
C TRP A 263 28.69 17.85 5.72
N ILE A 264 27.93 17.74 4.64
CA ILE A 264 26.66 18.44 4.55
C ILE A 264 25.62 17.32 4.62
N GLY A 265 24.99 17.13 5.78
CA GLY A 265 23.70 16.43 5.84
C GLY A 265 22.68 17.13 4.93
N ALA A 266 21.39 16.81 5.02
CA ALA A 266 20.44 17.85 4.61
C ALA A 266 20.84 19.14 5.37
N PRO A 267 20.99 20.31 4.70
CA PRO A 267 21.44 21.53 5.37
C PRO A 267 20.67 21.72 6.69
N GLU A 268 21.27 22.34 7.71
CA GLU A 268 20.61 22.57 9.01
C GLU A 268 19.25 23.29 8.84
N ASN A 269 19.07 24.01 7.73
CA ASN A 269 17.85 24.68 7.28
C ASN A 269 17.30 24.13 5.94
N GLY A 270 17.59 22.87 5.61
CA GLY A 270 17.46 22.32 4.26
C GLY A 270 16.02 22.26 3.74
N TRP A 271 15.84 22.77 2.52
CA TRP A 271 14.62 22.63 1.74
C TRP A 271 14.10 21.19 1.74
N SER A 272 12.80 21.03 1.94
CA SER A 272 12.08 19.75 1.83
C SER A 272 10.76 19.93 1.09
N ASP A 273 10.25 18.85 0.54
CA ASP A 273 8.91 18.77 -0.01
C ASP A 273 8.19 17.51 0.50
N ASN A 274 6.87 17.56 0.49
CA ASN A 274 6.04 16.51 1.07
C ASN A 274 6.07 15.21 0.25
N SER A 275 6.42 15.26 -1.04
CA SER A 275 6.56 14.07 -1.87
C SER A 275 7.82 13.30 -1.50
N ASN A 276 8.98 13.97 -1.43
CA ASN A 276 10.21 13.36 -0.92
C ASN A 276 10.03 12.89 0.53
N ALA A 277 9.33 13.65 1.38
CA ALA A 277 9.06 13.24 2.76
C ALA A 277 8.31 11.90 2.81
N GLN A 278 7.28 11.72 1.98
CA GLN A 278 6.56 10.45 1.90
C GLN A 278 7.48 9.29 1.49
N PHE A 279 8.30 9.45 0.45
CA PHE A 279 9.18 8.38 0.01
C PHE A 279 10.32 8.12 0.99
N GLY A 280 10.83 9.13 1.68
CA GLY A 280 11.78 8.96 2.78
C GLY A 280 11.19 8.08 3.88
N VAL A 281 9.95 8.37 4.30
CA VAL A 281 9.20 7.56 5.27
C VAL A 281 8.95 6.14 4.74
N TYR A 282 8.56 5.97 3.48
CA TYR A 282 8.40 4.64 2.89
C TYR A 282 9.70 3.85 2.81
N GLY A 283 10.83 4.51 2.52
CA GLY A 283 12.14 3.88 2.52
C GLY A 283 12.51 3.37 3.91
N VAL A 284 12.39 4.22 4.95
CA VAL A 284 12.69 3.80 6.33
C VAL A 284 11.75 2.70 6.81
N TRP A 285 10.45 2.82 6.48
CA TRP A 285 9.47 1.78 6.76
C TRP A 285 9.82 0.44 6.10
N ALA A 286 10.20 0.47 4.81
CA ALA A 286 10.62 -0.73 4.09
C ALA A 286 11.90 -1.34 4.71
N GLY A 287 12.83 -0.50 5.16
CA GLY A 287 13.98 -0.92 5.95
C GLY A 287 13.58 -1.67 7.22
N GLU A 288 12.70 -1.08 8.05
CA GLU A 288 12.20 -1.70 9.29
C GLU A 288 11.51 -3.04 9.01
N ASP A 289 10.63 -3.09 8.00
CA ASP A 289 9.91 -4.31 7.61
C ASP A 289 10.88 -5.39 7.08
N GLY A 290 12.01 -4.97 6.52
CA GLY A 290 13.14 -5.80 6.10
C GLY A 290 14.15 -6.14 7.19
N SER A 291 13.82 -5.94 8.47
CA SER A 291 14.66 -6.19 9.65
C SER A 291 15.77 -5.17 9.93
N ALA A 292 15.74 -3.98 9.35
CA ALA A 292 16.62 -2.89 9.79
C ALA A 292 16.11 -2.23 11.06
N GLU A 293 17.00 -1.85 11.97
CA GLU A 293 16.61 -1.12 13.18
C GLU A 293 16.27 0.35 12.85
N VAL A 294 15.18 0.84 13.42
CA VAL A 294 14.73 2.25 13.27
C VAL A 294 14.53 2.85 14.67
N PRO A 295 15.20 3.97 14.99
CA PRO A 295 15.02 4.64 16.29
C PRO A 295 13.60 5.17 16.48
N PHE A 296 13.03 5.05 17.69
CA PHE A 296 11.72 5.66 18.00
C PHE A 296 11.67 7.17 17.76
N ASP A 297 12.81 7.86 17.92
CA ASP A 297 12.92 9.30 17.67
C ASP A 297 12.66 9.68 16.20
N TYR A 298 12.97 8.77 15.26
CA TYR A 298 12.65 8.94 13.85
C TYR A 298 11.14 9.15 13.66
N TRP A 299 10.33 8.23 14.18
CA TRP A 299 8.88 8.30 14.03
C TRP A 299 8.26 9.50 14.76
N ARG A 300 8.87 9.97 15.86
CA ARG A 300 8.47 11.23 16.51
C ARG A 300 8.72 12.45 15.63
N LYS A 301 9.85 12.49 14.92
CA LYS A 301 10.15 13.56 13.95
C LYS A 301 9.22 13.53 12.75
N VAL A 302 8.89 12.34 12.25
CA VAL A 302 7.89 12.18 11.18
C VAL A 302 6.51 12.67 11.63
N ASP A 303 6.06 12.28 12.83
CA ASP A 303 4.81 12.79 13.42
C ASP A 303 4.79 14.32 13.48
N GLN A 304 5.85 14.89 14.05
CA GLN A 304 5.98 16.33 14.21
C GLN A 304 5.97 17.04 12.86
N TYR A 305 6.77 16.58 11.89
CA TYR A 305 6.84 17.15 10.54
C TYR A 305 5.45 17.24 9.91
N TRP A 306 4.75 16.12 9.79
CA TRP A 306 3.47 16.09 9.10
C TRP A 306 2.39 16.90 9.83
N ARG A 307 2.36 16.92 11.16
CA ARG A 307 1.42 17.79 11.90
C ARG A 307 1.72 19.27 11.70
N GLU A 308 2.99 19.64 11.62
CA GLU A 308 3.42 21.04 11.45
C GLU A 308 3.26 21.56 10.01
N GLU A 309 3.21 20.66 9.03
CA GLU A 309 3.01 20.98 7.61
C GLU A 309 1.53 21.01 7.19
N GLN A 310 0.60 20.65 8.09
CA GLN A 310 -0.84 20.68 7.81
C GLN A 310 -1.34 22.13 7.72
N ASN A 311 -2.04 22.45 6.64
CA ASN A 311 -2.68 23.75 6.48
C ASN A 311 -3.92 23.89 7.39
N PRO A 312 -4.37 25.13 7.70
CA PRO A 312 -5.60 25.35 8.47
C PRO A 312 -6.86 24.72 7.87
N ASP A 313 -6.88 24.48 6.55
CA ASP A 313 -7.99 23.79 5.88
C ASP A 313 -8.02 22.27 6.15
N GLY A 314 -6.98 21.73 6.78
CA GLY A 314 -6.83 20.30 7.11
C GLY A 314 -6.04 19.50 6.07
N GLY A 315 -5.72 20.08 4.90
CA GLY A 315 -4.95 19.42 3.85
C GLY A 315 -3.45 19.73 3.91
N TRP A 316 -2.69 19.16 2.96
CA TRP A 316 -1.24 19.36 2.88
C TRP A 316 -0.79 19.94 1.53
N PRO A 317 0.17 20.88 1.55
CA PRO A 317 0.76 21.46 0.34
C PRO A 317 1.79 20.54 -0.31
N TYR A 318 2.27 20.90 -1.50
CA TYR A 318 3.40 20.20 -2.15
C TYR A 318 4.76 20.55 -1.51
N VAL A 319 5.09 21.84 -1.45
CA VAL A 319 6.31 22.31 -0.79
C VAL A 319 6.01 22.55 0.68
N SER A 320 6.94 22.15 1.55
CA SER A 320 6.83 22.41 2.98
C SER A 320 6.67 23.91 3.25
N ASN A 321 5.64 24.26 4.02
CA ASN A 321 5.35 25.62 4.50
C ASN A 321 6.54 26.20 5.25
N LYS A 322 7.29 25.37 5.97
CA LYS A 322 8.45 25.79 6.76
C LYS A 322 9.75 25.83 5.94
N SER A 323 9.82 25.11 4.82
CA SER A 323 10.94 25.18 3.86
C SER A 323 10.92 26.46 3.03
N ARG A 324 9.82 27.22 3.06
CA ARG A 324 9.73 28.57 2.48
C ARG A 324 10.45 29.65 3.28
N MET A 325 10.76 29.38 4.56
CA MET A 325 11.52 30.32 5.40
C MET A 325 13.05 30.15 5.28
N ALA A 326 13.53 29.13 4.56
CA ALA A 326 14.94 28.86 4.37
C ALA A 326 15.28 28.92 2.88
N ASP A 327 16.08 29.92 2.52
CA ASP A 327 16.52 30.31 1.18
C ASP A 327 16.67 29.15 0.18
N VAL A 328 15.68 29.02 -0.71
CA VAL A 328 15.87 28.38 -2.01
C VAL A 328 16.32 29.49 -2.97
N GLY A 329 17.63 29.76 -2.98
CA GLY A 329 18.34 30.59 -3.96
C GLY A 329 17.48 31.63 -4.70
N ASN A 330 17.25 32.79 -4.09
CA ASN A 330 16.76 34.02 -4.74
C ASN A 330 15.45 33.94 -5.56
N VAL A 331 14.63 32.91 -5.41
CA VAL A 331 13.24 32.96 -5.91
C VAL A 331 12.33 33.25 -4.72
N PRO A 332 11.76 34.47 -4.60
CA PRO A 332 10.77 34.74 -3.58
C PRO A 332 9.51 33.95 -3.94
N LEU A 333 9.39 32.74 -3.40
CA LEU A 333 8.10 32.08 -3.26
C LEU A 333 7.33 32.97 -2.28
N GLY A 334 6.50 33.88 -2.81
CA GLY A 334 5.82 34.90 -2.02
C GLY A 334 5.12 34.33 -0.77
N ASN A 335 4.88 35.20 0.22
CA ASN A 335 4.33 34.86 1.54
C ASN A 335 2.94 34.16 1.55
N ALA A 336 2.36 33.85 0.39
CA ALA A 336 1.08 33.17 0.29
C ALA A 336 1.24 31.66 0.57
N GLN A 337 0.56 31.16 1.61
CA GLN A 337 0.45 29.74 1.95
C GLN A 337 0.12 28.89 0.71
N MET A 338 0.83 27.77 0.52
CA MET A 338 0.64 26.94 -0.66
C MET A 338 -0.66 26.14 -0.50
N PRO A 339 -1.49 26.06 -1.55
CA PRO A 339 -2.77 25.38 -1.44
C PRO A 339 -2.55 23.89 -1.16
N SER A 340 -3.46 23.33 -0.37
CA SER A 340 -3.54 21.89 -0.13
C SER A 340 -3.83 21.14 -1.43
N THR A 341 -3.20 19.98 -1.61
CA THR A 341 -3.38 19.16 -2.81
C THR A 341 -3.80 17.73 -2.43
N PRO A 342 -4.61 17.05 -3.26
CA PRO A 342 -5.06 15.69 -2.95
C PRO A 342 -3.91 14.71 -2.74
N GLN A 343 -2.91 14.75 -3.62
CA GLN A 343 -1.77 13.82 -3.58
C GLN A 343 -0.98 13.97 -2.28
N MET A 344 -0.79 15.20 -1.81
CA MET A 344 -0.01 15.46 -0.61
C MET A 344 -0.81 15.24 0.66
N THR A 345 -2.12 15.49 0.65
CA THR A 345 -3.00 15.08 1.75
C THR A 345 -3.03 13.56 1.88
N GLU A 346 -3.14 12.83 0.77
CA GLU A 346 -3.04 11.36 0.77
C GLU A 346 -1.65 10.90 1.25
N ALA A 347 -0.56 11.55 0.84
CA ALA A 347 0.80 11.27 1.29
C ALA A 347 0.99 11.48 2.80
N ALA A 348 0.41 12.56 3.34
CA ALA A 348 0.43 12.86 4.77
C ALA A 348 -0.35 11.81 5.57
N LEU A 349 -1.58 11.50 5.14
CA LEU A 349 -2.39 10.48 5.79
C LEU A 349 -1.68 9.12 5.81
N ASN A 350 -1.12 8.71 4.66
CA ASN A 350 -0.31 7.51 4.56
C ASN A 350 0.84 7.48 5.58
N SER A 351 1.58 8.58 5.71
CA SER A 351 2.72 8.69 6.62
C SER A 351 2.29 8.73 8.09
N LEU A 352 1.19 9.40 8.42
CA LEU A 352 0.63 9.47 9.77
C LEU A 352 0.04 8.13 10.23
N TYR A 353 -0.55 7.32 9.33
CA TYR A 353 -0.94 5.95 9.66
C TYR A 353 0.27 5.05 9.97
N LEU A 354 1.41 5.25 9.29
CA LEU A 354 2.66 4.58 9.65
C LEU A 354 3.18 5.05 11.01
N VAL A 355 3.06 6.34 11.35
CA VAL A 355 3.34 6.85 12.70
C VAL A 355 2.46 6.16 13.74
N VAL A 356 1.15 6.04 13.50
CA VAL A 356 0.26 5.31 14.41
C VAL A 356 0.73 3.87 14.60
N ASP A 357 1.14 3.20 13.51
CA ASP A 357 1.61 1.83 13.55
C ASP A 357 2.94 1.65 14.29
N ARG A 358 3.93 2.49 13.98
CA ARG A 358 5.32 2.30 14.43
C ARG A 358 5.67 3.05 15.70
N LEU A 359 4.91 4.10 16.04
CA LEU A 359 5.09 4.88 17.26
C LEU A 359 3.96 4.64 18.24
N TRP A 360 2.75 5.14 17.95
CA TRP A 360 1.72 5.29 18.98
C TRP A 360 1.10 3.98 19.43
N SER A 361 0.90 3.03 18.52
CA SER A 361 0.36 1.72 18.87
C SER A 361 1.26 0.97 19.86
N ARG A 362 2.55 1.32 19.97
CA ARG A 362 3.56 0.66 20.81
C ARG A 362 3.85 1.40 22.13
N GLN A 363 3.25 2.58 22.38
CA GLN A 363 3.50 3.40 23.58
C GLN A 363 2.63 2.93 24.77
N VAL A 364 3.00 1.82 25.37
CA VAL A 364 2.34 1.28 26.57
C VAL A 364 3.06 1.66 27.85
N ASP A 365 2.33 1.67 28.97
CA ASP A 365 2.92 1.94 30.28
C ASP A 365 3.94 0.85 30.70
N GLN A 366 4.64 1.08 31.81
CA GLN A 366 5.68 0.18 32.33
C GLN A 366 5.16 -1.23 32.68
N ARG A 367 3.84 -1.41 32.82
CA ARG A 367 3.25 -2.72 33.12
C ARG A 367 3.15 -3.59 31.88
N GLY A 368 3.16 -2.97 30.69
CA GLY A 368 3.00 -3.64 29.41
C GLY A 368 1.67 -4.38 29.29
N TYR A 369 1.57 -5.26 28.30
CA TYR A 369 0.38 -6.10 28.13
C TYR A 369 0.35 -7.28 29.11
N ARG A 370 -0.81 -7.45 29.76
CA ARG A 370 -1.14 -8.53 30.69
C ARG A 370 -2.44 -9.21 30.25
N ARG A 371 -2.42 -10.54 30.19
CA ARG A 371 -3.51 -11.36 29.63
C ARG A 371 -4.93 -11.05 30.16
N LEU A 372 -5.07 -10.70 31.45
CA LEU A 372 -6.37 -10.44 32.09
C LEU A 372 -6.70 -8.96 32.28
N GLU A 373 -5.76 -8.06 32.01
CA GLU A 373 -5.92 -6.61 32.22
C GLU A 373 -5.79 -5.82 30.91
N GLY A 374 -5.31 -6.48 29.84
CA GLY A 374 -4.91 -5.82 28.61
C GLY A 374 -3.63 -4.99 28.78
N PHE A 375 -3.58 -3.86 28.09
CA PHE A 375 -2.55 -2.84 28.29
C PHE A 375 -3.21 -1.47 28.40
N ARG A 376 -2.49 -0.53 29.02
CA ARG A 376 -2.81 0.91 29.01
C ARG A 376 -1.75 1.66 28.24
N TYR A 377 -2.17 2.69 27.50
CA TYR A 377 -1.22 3.61 26.89
C TYR A 377 -0.44 4.36 27.97
N ASP A 378 0.83 4.69 27.70
CA ASP A 378 1.60 5.59 28.56
C ASP A 378 0.84 6.92 28.66
N PRO A 379 0.48 7.42 29.86
CA PRO A 379 -0.21 8.69 30.02
C PRO A 379 0.47 9.87 29.30
N ARG A 380 1.80 9.84 29.18
CA ARG A 380 2.60 10.87 28.48
C ARG A 380 2.45 10.80 26.96
N ALA A 381 2.04 9.65 26.42
CA ALA A 381 1.84 9.44 25.00
C ALA A 381 0.41 9.71 24.53
N ILE A 382 -0.58 9.73 25.43
CA ILE A 382 -2.01 9.92 25.10
C ILE A 382 -2.24 11.22 24.34
N GLU A 383 -1.81 12.34 24.92
CA GLU A 383 -2.06 13.67 24.37
C GLU A 383 -1.32 13.88 23.02
N PRO A 384 -0.02 13.54 22.87
CA PRO A 384 0.63 13.49 21.56
C PRO A 384 -0.08 12.59 20.53
N MET A 385 -0.49 11.38 20.91
CA MET A 385 -1.22 10.47 20.03
C MET A 385 -2.55 11.07 19.56
N HIS A 386 -3.30 11.71 20.46
CA HIS A 386 -4.55 12.38 20.11
C HIS A 386 -4.32 13.52 19.12
N ARG A 387 -3.23 14.27 19.22
CA ARG A 387 -2.88 15.28 18.19
C ARG A 387 -2.62 14.67 16.82
N THR A 388 -1.97 13.51 16.77
CA THR A 388 -1.77 12.76 15.51
C THR A 388 -3.09 12.29 14.93
N LEU A 389 -3.95 11.68 15.75
CA LEU A 389 -5.27 11.22 15.30
C LEU A 389 -6.15 12.40 14.83
N ALA A 390 -6.14 13.53 15.54
CA ALA A 390 -6.85 14.73 15.14
C ALA A 390 -6.33 15.32 13.81
N ALA A 391 -5.02 15.23 13.54
CA ALA A 391 -4.46 15.63 12.25
C ALA A 391 -4.93 14.69 11.12
N ILE A 392 -4.97 13.38 11.38
CA ILE A 392 -5.54 12.38 10.46
C ILE A 392 -7.01 12.70 10.16
N ASP A 393 -7.82 12.96 11.18
CA ASP A 393 -9.26 13.26 11.02
C ASP A 393 -9.49 14.52 10.18
N LYS A 394 -8.74 15.59 10.43
CA LYS A 394 -8.78 16.81 9.60
C LYS A 394 -8.39 16.54 8.14
N GLY A 395 -7.39 15.68 7.92
CA GLY A 395 -7.00 15.25 6.59
C GLY A 395 -8.09 14.49 5.84
N TRP A 396 -8.81 13.60 6.53
CA TRP A 396 -9.97 12.90 5.99
C TRP A 396 -11.10 13.86 5.64
N GLN A 397 -11.45 14.77 6.55
CA GLN A 397 -12.47 15.79 6.32
C GLN A 397 -12.14 16.67 5.10
N TRP A 398 -10.86 17.05 4.95
CA TRP A 398 -10.41 17.78 3.77
C TRP A 398 -10.57 16.95 2.50
N ALA A 399 -10.17 15.68 2.51
CA ALA A 399 -10.26 14.79 1.35
C ALA A 399 -11.72 14.59 0.91
N GLU A 400 -12.62 14.34 1.87
CA GLU A 400 -14.08 14.22 1.65
C GLU A 400 -14.68 15.51 1.08
N THR A 401 -14.31 16.67 1.64
CA THR A 401 -14.74 17.98 1.14
C THR A 401 -14.23 18.25 -0.27
N TYR A 402 -12.97 17.89 -0.57
CA TYR A 402 -12.40 18.03 -1.90
C TYR A 402 -13.17 17.19 -2.93
N ALA A 403 -13.45 15.92 -2.62
CA ALA A 403 -14.15 15.02 -3.53
C ALA A 403 -15.62 15.41 -3.75
N SER A 404 -16.32 15.91 -2.74
CA SER A 404 -17.71 16.36 -2.89
C SER A 404 -17.83 17.60 -3.79
N ARG A 405 -16.95 18.59 -3.64
CA ARG A 405 -16.95 19.83 -4.46
C ARG A 405 -16.51 19.61 -5.90
N THR A 406 -15.69 18.61 -6.14
CA THR A 406 -14.99 18.45 -7.42
C THR A 406 -15.19 17.07 -8.01
N ARG A 407 -16.28 16.35 -7.72
CA ARG A 407 -16.45 14.91 -8.03
C ARG A 407 -16.01 14.48 -9.42
N GLU A 408 -16.29 15.30 -10.44
CA GLU A 408 -15.81 15.08 -11.81
C GLU A 408 -14.32 15.36 -11.99
N LYS A 409 -13.79 16.47 -11.44
CA LYS A 409 -12.36 16.82 -11.44
C LYS A 409 -11.51 15.90 -10.55
N ALA A 410 -12.06 15.37 -9.46
CA ALA A 410 -11.47 14.34 -8.60
C ALA A 410 -11.35 12.99 -9.33
N ARG A 411 -12.34 12.63 -10.16
CA ARG A 411 -12.27 11.48 -11.07
C ARG A 411 -11.30 11.70 -12.23
N ARG A 412 -11.29 12.89 -12.84
CA ARG A 412 -10.35 13.27 -13.93
C ARG A 412 -8.89 13.29 -13.47
N THR A 413 -8.62 13.68 -12.23
CA THR A 413 -7.25 13.68 -11.64
C THR A 413 -6.74 12.28 -11.30
N ILE A 414 -7.61 11.26 -11.28
CA ILE A 414 -7.22 9.85 -11.21
C ILE A 414 -6.81 9.34 -12.60
N THR A 415 -7.19 9.98 -13.72
CA THR A 415 -7.30 9.23 -14.99
C THR A 415 -6.10 9.28 -15.95
N ILE A 416 -5.14 10.23 -15.89
CA ILE A 416 -4.13 10.36 -16.97
C ILE A 416 -2.71 10.72 -16.46
N GLY A 417 -1.73 9.85 -16.76
CA GLY A 417 -0.27 10.09 -16.87
C GLY A 417 0.47 10.74 -15.68
N GLY A 418 1.64 10.21 -15.29
CA GLY A 418 2.51 10.83 -14.28
C GLY A 418 1.85 11.04 -12.92
N TRP A 419 1.48 12.28 -12.59
CA TRP A 419 0.85 12.69 -11.32
C TRP A 419 -0.45 11.95 -11.00
N GLY A 420 -1.23 11.57 -12.01
CA GLY A 420 -2.46 10.80 -11.82
C GLY A 420 -2.19 9.37 -11.32
N LEU A 421 -1.15 8.72 -11.84
CA LEU A 421 -0.74 7.38 -11.43
C LEU A 421 -0.09 7.37 -10.04
N TYR A 422 0.70 8.40 -9.73
CA TYR A 422 1.21 8.61 -8.37
C TYR A 422 0.06 8.77 -7.36
N ARG A 423 -0.97 9.55 -7.70
CA ARG A 423 -2.17 9.68 -6.88
C ARG A 423 -2.91 8.35 -6.70
N GLN A 424 -3.11 7.58 -7.77
CA GLN A 424 -3.73 6.26 -7.69
C GLN A 424 -3.00 5.35 -6.69
N TYR A 425 -1.67 5.34 -6.75
CA TYR A 425 -0.86 4.59 -5.80
C TYR A 425 -1.01 5.14 -4.36
N GLY A 426 -1.03 6.46 -4.19
CA GLY A 426 -1.30 7.13 -2.91
C GLY A 426 -2.65 6.72 -2.29
N MET A 427 -3.72 6.75 -3.09
CA MET A 427 -5.07 6.30 -2.69
C MET A 427 -5.10 4.81 -2.34
N GLN A 428 -4.45 3.96 -3.14
CA GLN A 428 -4.33 2.53 -2.87
C GLN A 428 -3.62 2.29 -1.53
N ARG A 429 -2.49 2.94 -1.29
CA ARG A 429 -1.77 2.85 -0.01
C ARG A 429 -2.62 3.33 1.16
N LEU A 430 -3.36 4.42 0.97
CA LEU A 430 -4.20 5.00 2.02
C LEU A 430 -5.32 4.04 2.42
N GLY A 431 -6.00 3.44 1.43
CA GLY A 431 -7.01 2.42 1.66
C GLY A 431 -6.47 1.20 2.41
N LEU A 432 -5.25 0.74 2.07
CA LEU A 432 -4.59 -0.39 2.73
C LEU A 432 -4.13 -0.07 4.16
N PHE A 433 -3.54 1.11 4.41
CA PHE A 433 -3.04 1.46 5.75
C PHE A 433 -4.15 1.81 6.73
N SER A 434 -5.21 2.48 6.24
CA SER A 434 -6.36 2.87 7.05
C SER A 434 -7.37 1.74 7.25
N GLY A 435 -7.37 0.73 6.37
CA GLY A 435 -8.41 -0.28 6.30
C GLY A 435 -9.75 0.27 5.76
N ARG A 436 -9.86 1.53 5.37
CA ARG A 436 -11.14 2.09 4.91
C ARG A 436 -11.48 1.58 3.50
N LYS A 437 -12.73 1.19 3.31
CA LYS A 437 -13.27 0.81 1.99
C LYS A 437 -13.42 2.02 1.06
N TYR A 438 -13.72 3.18 1.63
CA TYR A 438 -13.93 4.43 0.90
C TYR A 438 -12.85 5.45 1.20
N VAL A 439 -12.40 6.15 0.16
CA VAL A 439 -11.58 7.36 0.30
C VAL A 439 -12.35 8.51 -0.29
N ALA A 440 -12.72 9.49 0.54
CA ALA A 440 -13.49 10.66 0.11
C ALA A 440 -14.80 10.29 -0.63
N ASP A 441 -15.61 9.41 -0.02
CA ASP A 441 -16.84 8.81 -0.57
C ASP A 441 -16.67 8.03 -1.88
N GLN A 442 -15.43 7.75 -2.29
CA GLN A 442 -15.14 6.95 -3.48
C GLN A 442 -14.67 5.56 -3.08
N PRO A 443 -15.21 4.50 -3.71
CA PRO A 443 -14.70 3.15 -3.54
C PRO A 443 -13.32 3.06 -4.20
N TRP A 444 -12.27 3.26 -3.39
CA TRP A 444 -10.94 3.57 -3.92
C TRP A 444 -10.38 2.44 -4.77
N LEU A 445 -10.68 1.18 -4.45
CA LEU A 445 -10.15 0.02 -5.15
C LEU A 445 -10.71 -0.03 -6.56
N GLU A 446 -12.02 0.10 -6.69
CA GLU A 446 -12.74 0.06 -7.94
C GLU A 446 -12.32 1.23 -8.84
N GLU A 447 -12.20 2.44 -8.30
CA GLU A 447 -11.75 3.61 -9.05
C GLU A 447 -10.29 3.44 -9.53
N VAL A 448 -9.38 2.95 -8.66
CA VAL A 448 -7.98 2.69 -9.03
C VAL A 448 -7.87 1.60 -10.09
N LEU A 449 -8.59 0.49 -9.94
CA LEU A 449 -8.56 -0.62 -10.90
C LEU A 449 -9.20 -0.24 -12.23
N ALA A 450 -10.35 0.44 -12.23
CA ALA A 450 -10.99 0.90 -13.45
C ALA A 450 -10.14 1.94 -14.19
N ALA A 451 -9.45 2.83 -13.47
CA ALA A 451 -8.51 3.77 -14.07
C ALA A 451 -7.27 3.06 -14.63
N ALA A 452 -6.65 2.18 -13.83
CA ALA A 452 -5.50 1.40 -14.26
C ALA A 452 -5.83 0.52 -15.47
N TYR A 453 -7.04 -0.05 -15.55
CA TYR A 453 -7.49 -0.89 -16.66
C TYR A 453 -7.81 -0.08 -17.93
N ARG A 454 -8.61 1.00 -17.82
CA ARG A 454 -8.96 1.87 -18.96
C ARG A 454 -7.73 2.41 -19.70
N ASN A 455 -6.62 2.57 -19.00
CA ASN A 455 -5.37 3.08 -19.56
C ASN A 455 -4.60 2.04 -20.44
N GLY A 456 -5.14 0.83 -20.71
CA GLY A 456 -4.71 -0.06 -21.81
C GLY A 456 -3.25 -0.57 -21.71
N MET A 457 -2.46 -0.68 -22.79
CA MET A 457 -0.99 -0.79 -22.69
C MET A 457 -0.30 0.58 -22.91
N LEU A 458 -1.03 1.68 -22.66
CA LEU A 458 -0.89 2.98 -23.33
C LEU A 458 -1.25 2.88 -24.84
N PRO A 459 -2.21 3.69 -25.34
CA PRO A 459 -2.42 3.86 -26.79
C PRO A 459 -1.27 4.62 -27.45
N GLN A 460 -1.01 4.29 -28.72
CA GLN A 460 -0.09 5.02 -29.61
C GLN A 460 -0.43 6.52 -29.67
N GLN A 461 0.56 7.35 -30.05
CA GLN A 461 0.41 8.79 -30.31
C GLN A 461 -0.99 9.14 -30.84
N PRO A 462 -1.63 10.22 -30.35
CA PRO A 462 -2.69 10.85 -31.14
C PRO A 462 -2.08 11.24 -32.48
N ALA A 463 -2.67 10.79 -33.59
CA ALA A 463 -2.20 11.06 -34.95
C ALA A 463 -2.24 12.56 -35.33
N ASP A 464 -2.72 13.39 -34.43
CA ASP A 464 -3.19 14.75 -34.66
C ASP A 464 -2.81 15.73 -33.53
N ALA A 465 -1.91 15.33 -32.60
CA ALA A 465 -1.29 16.26 -31.67
C ALA A 465 -0.26 17.16 -32.38
N ARG A 466 -0.75 18.11 -33.19
CA ARG A 466 0.04 19.30 -33.55
C ARG A 466 0.46 19.96 -32.25
N ALA A 467 1.77 20.22 -32.13
CA ALA A 467 2.34 20.95 -31.01
C ALA A 467 1.48 22.19 -30.74
N ASP A 468 0.95 22.33 -29.53
CA ASP A 468 0.39 23.59 -29.07
C ASP A 468 1.52 24.63 -29.14
N PRO A 469 1.45 25.63 -30.05
CA PRO A 469 2.51 26.62 -30.18
C PRO A 469 2.68 27.47 -28.93
N ALA A 470 1.65 27.53 -28.06
CA ALA A 470 1.65 28.29 -26.82
C ALA A 470 2.22 27.51 -25.63
N ASN A 471 2.36 26.18 -25.73
CA ASN A 471 2.96 25.36 -24.69
C ASN A 471 3.82 24.22 -25.28
N PRO A 472 5.07 24.52 -25.66
CA PRO A 472 6.01 23.54 -26.17
C PRO A 472 6.59 22.72 -25.01
N ALA A 473 5.77 21.97 -24.28
CA ALA A 473 6.29 20.91 -23.44
C ALA A 473 7.04 19.93 -24.36
N PRO A 474 8.36 19.71 -24.18
CA PRO A 474 9.12 18.86 -25.08
C PRO A 474 8.46 17.48 -25.21
N GLN A 475 8.26 17.01 -26.44
CA GLN A 475 7.81 15.63 -26.72
C GLN A 475 8.64 14.57 -25.97
N ALA A 476 9.86 14.90 -25.52
CA ALA A 476 10.70 14.10 -24.63
C ALA A 476 10.03 13.70 -23.28
N PHE A 477 9.24 14.59 -22.65
CA PHE A 477 8.60 14.30 -21.36
C PHE A 477 7.58 13.14 -21.41
N ARG A 478 7.10 12.77 -22.61
CA ARG A 478 6.14 11.66 -22.77
C ARG A 478 6.81 10.30 -22.98
N TYR A 479 8.06 10.25 -23.44
CA TYR A 479 8.80 8.99 -23.64
C TYR A 479 9.71 8.64 -22.46
N ASP A 480 10.15 9.62 -21.68
CA ASP A 480 11.02 9.39 -20.52
C ASP A 480 10.33 8.64 -19.36
N ASN A 481 8.99 8.66 -19.29
CA ASN A 481 8.24 8.12 -18.15
C ASN A 481 7.54 6.78 -18.43
N ILE A 482 7.80 6.11 -19.55
CA ILE A 482 7.08 4.88 -19.91
C ILE A 482 7.32 3.74 -18.90
N ILE A 483 8.55 3.57 -18.41
CA ILE A 483 8.86 2.60 -17.34
C ILE A 483 8.08 2.96 -16.07
N GLN A 484 8.10 4.24 -15.70
CA GLN A 484 7.37 4.74 -14.53
C GLN A 484 5.86 4.45 -14.66
N ASP A 485 5.26 4.76 -15.79
CA ASP A 485 3.82 4.59 -16.01
C ASP A 485 3.42 3.11 -15.99
N ILE A 486 4.17 2.22 -16.68
CA ILE A 486 3.92 0.78 -16.63
C ILE A 486 4.08 0.27 -15.19
N SER A 487 5.11 0.71 -14.48
CA SER A 487 5.40 0.29 -13.12
C SER A 487 4.32 0.73 -12.14
N TRP A 488 3.84 1.99 -12.20
CA TRP A 488 2.75 2.45 -11.35
C TRP A 488 1.48 1.63 -11.59
N ARG A 489 1.17 1.34 -12.85
CA ARG A 489 -0.01 0.56 -13.20
C ARG A 489 0.06 -0.86 -12.69
N LEU A 490 1.22 -1.51 -12.83
CA LEU A 490 1.46 -2.81 -12.21
C LEU A 490 1.23 -2.75 -10.70
N LEU A 491 1.79 -1.76 -10.00
CA LEU A 491 1.58 -1.60 -8.56
C LEU A 491 0.09 -1.41 -8.20
N CYS A 492 -0.62 -0.56 -8.93
CA CYS A 492 -2.06 -0.32 -8.76
C CYS A 492 -2.92 -1.57 -9.01
N LEU A 493 -2.55 -2.41 -9.99
CA LEU A 493 -3.24 -3.66 -10.28
C LEU A 493 -2.85 -4.80 -9.32
N SER A 494 -1.69 -4.69 -8.65
CA SER A 494 -1.14 -5.77 -7.83
C SER A 494 -1.64 -5.75 -6.40
N PHE A 495 -1.73 -4.56 -5.77
CA PHE A 495 -2.17 -4.45 -4.37
C PHE A 495 -3.66 -4.14 -4.26
N GLY A 496 -4.29 -4.60 -3.17
CA GLY A 496 -5.67 -4.24 -2.83
C GLY A 496 -6.76 -5.16 -3.37
N ARG A 497 -6.43 -6.04 -4.32
CA ARG A 497 -7.27 -7.17 -4.73
C ARG A 497 -7.24 -8.33 -3.75
N ASP A 498 -6.23 -8.35 -2.87
CA ASP A 498 -6.04 -9.41 -1.89
C ASP A 498 -7.27 -9.52 -0.97
N PRO A 499 -7.65 -10.74 -0.56
CA PRO A 499 -8.86 -11.01 0.20
C PRO A 499 -8.93 -10.20 1.50
N VAL A 500 -10.15 -9.84 1.90
CA VAL A 500 -10.42 -9.28 3.23
C VAL A 500 -10.88 -10.42 4.14
N LEU A 501 -10.14 -10.65 5.22
CA LEU A 501 -10.45 -11.76 6.14
C LEU A 501 -11.27 -11.30 7.34
N ILE A 502 -11.05 -10.07 7.79
CA ILE A 502 -11.70 -9.50 8.98
C ILE A 502 -12.13 -8.07 8.66
N ASN A 503 -13.40 -7.80 8.87
CA ASN A 503 -13.98 -6.47 8.98
C ASN A 503 -14.01 -6.07 10.46
N LYS A 504 -13.33 -4.98 10.83
CA LYS A 504 -13.43 -4.34 12.13
C LYS A 504 -14.60 -3.34 12.08
N LEU A 505 -15.63 -3.58 12.87
CA LEU A 505 -16.83 -2.75 12.90
C LEU A 505 -16.58 -1.50 13.76
N ASP A 506 -16.73 -0.33 13.14
CA ASP A 506 -16.89 0.93 13.83
C ASP A 506 -18.31 1.01 14.39
N THR A 507 -18.43 0.86 15.71
CA THR A 507 -19.69 0.97 16.44
C THR A 507 -19.97 2.38 16.97
N GLY A 508 -19.17 3.37 16.59
CA GLY A 508 -19.27 4.77 17.02
C GLY A 508 -18.27 5.12 18.12
N ALA A 509 -18.67 5.04 19.40
CA ALA A 509 -17.78 5.32 20.52
C ALA A 509 -17.08 4.04 21.01
N ASP A 510 -15.86 4.18 21.52
CA ASP A 510 -15.13 3.11 22.24
C ASP A 510 -14.77 1.86 21.39
N TRP A 511 -14.86 1.92 20.05
CA TRP A 511 -14.59 0.77 19.18
C TRP A 511 -13.11 0.56 18.84
N ASN A 512 -12.31 1.63 18.81
CA ASN A 512 -10.93 1.61 18.31
C ASN A 512 -9.86 1.78 19.38
N ASN A 513 -10.08 1.26 20.58
CA ASN A 513 -9.11 1.34 21.69
C ASN A 513 -7.75 0.70 21.37
N LYS A 514 -7.75 -0.30 20.49
CA LYS A 514 -6.57 -1.02 20.02
C LYS A 514 -6.37 -0.71 18.54
N LEU A 515 -5.62 0.35 18.25
CA LEU A 515 -5.54 0.99 16.92
C LEU A 515 -5.09 0.04 15.80
N ARG A 516 -4.27 -0.98 16.12
CA ARG A 516 -3.60 -1.86 15.13
C ARG A 516 -3.77 -3.35 15.42
N ASP A 517 -4.76 -3.73 16.22
CA ASP A 517 -5.05 -5.13 16.55
C ASP A 517 -5.25 -6.02 15.30
N ILE A 518 -6.28 -5.73 14.50
CA ILE A 518 -6.64 -6.52 13.33
C ILE A 518 -5.62 -6.32 12.20
N ALA A 519 -5.00 -5.15 12.12
CA ALA A 519 -3.93 -4.89 11.16
C ALA A 519 -2.74 -5.83 11.37
N ASN A 520 -2.24 -5.93 12.61
CA ASN A 520 -1.12 -6.79 12.94
C ASN A 520 -1.49 -8.27 12.88
N LEU A 521 -2.70 -8.63 13.32
CA LEU A 521 -3.18 -10.01 13.21
C LEU A 521 -3.24 -10.46 11.74
N SER A 522 -3.80 -9.63 10.85
CA SER A 522 -3.92 -9.94 9.41
C SER A 522 -2.55 -10.01 8.74
N ALA A 523 -1.62 -9.11 9.11
CA ALA A 523 -0.26 -9.14 8.62
C ALA A 523 0.48 -10.43 9.01
N TRP A 524 0.33 -10.87 10.27
CA TRP A 524 0.89 -12.13 10.74
C TRP A 524 0.24 -13.34 10.05
N MET A 525 -1.09 -13.35 9.94
CA MET A 525 -1.80 -14.40 9.21
C MET A 525 -1.33 -14.54 7.77
N GLY A 526 -1.08 -13.40 7.11
CA GLY A 526 -0.59 -13.40 5.74
C GLY A 526 0.82 -13.99 5.61
N GLN A 527 1.69 -13.74 6.58
CA GLN A 527 3.02 -14.38 6.63
C GLN A 527 2.91 -15.89 6.81
N GLU A 528 2.10 -16.34 7.78
CA GLU A 528 1.91 -17.78 8.05
C GLU A 528 1.28 -18.55 6.89
N LEU A 529 0.43 -17.89 6.11
CA LEU A 529 -0.26 -18.49 4.95
C LEU A 529 0.46 -18.24 3.63
N GLU A 530 1.61 -17.53 3.65
CA GLU A 530 2.34 -17.10 2.45
C GLU A 530 1.42 -16.39 1.43
N GLN A 531 0.42 -15.67 1.92
CA GLN A 531 -0.60 -14.98 1.12
C GLN A 531 -0.84 -13.58 1.68
N ARG A 532 -0.96 -12.57 0.83
CA ARG A 532 -1.40 -11.24 1.28
C ARG A 532 -2.85 -11.31 1.78
N ILE A 533 -3.09 -10.84 2.99
CA ILE A 533 -4.41 -10.82 3.63
C ILE A 533 -4.68 -9.40 4.12
N ASN A 534 -5.82 -8.86 3.72
CA ASN A 534 -6.28 -7.54 4.12
C ASN A 534 -7.31 -7.63 5.25
N TRP A 535 -7.50 -6.48 5.88
CA TRP A 535 -8.55 -6.19 6.83
C TRP A 535 -9.20 -4.86 6.45
N GLN A 536 -10.40 -4.62 6.94
CA GLN A 536 -11.09 -3.36 6.69
C GLN A 536 -11.82 -2.84 7.91
N VAL A 537 -12.04 -1.53 7.94
CA VAL A 537 -13.01 -0.90 8.82
C VAL A 537 -14.31 -0.75 8.04
N VAL A 538 -15.40 -1.23 8.63
CA VAL A 538 -16.78 -1.03 8.15
C VAL A 538 -17.57 -0.32 9.24
N ASP A 539 -18.52 0.52 8.86
CA ASP A 539 -19.33 1.29 9.80
C ASP A 539 -20.64 0.55 10.11
N LEU A 540 -21.15 0.70 11.33
CA LEU A 540 -22.46 0.21 11.73
C LEU A 540 -23.60 0.76 10.84
N LYS A 541 -23.41 1.91 10.19
CA LYS A 541 -24.34 2.47 9.20
C LYS A 541 -24.28 1.81 7.83
N ASP A 542 -23.18 1.15 7.47
CA ASP A 542 -22.99 0.53 6.15
C ASP A 542 -23.98 -0.62 5.92
N PRO A 543 -24.46 -0.86 4.69
CA PRO A 543 -25.32 -2.00 4.38
C PRO A 543 -24.62 -3.34 4.70
N VAL A 544 -25.39 -4.37 5.09
CA VAL A 544 -24.85 -5.68 5.53
C VAL A 544 -24.05 -6.37 4.43
N GLU A 545 -24.39 -6.09 3.18
CA GLU A 545 -23.67 -6.52 1.98
C GLU A 545 -22.20 -6.10 2.03
N SER A 546 -21.90 -4.89 2.50
CA SER A 546 -20.52 -4.42 2.67
C SER A 546 -19.81 -5.15 3.81
N TRP A 547 -20.53 -5.61 4.85
CA TRP A 547 -19.93 -6.39 5.92
C TRP A 547 -19.54 -7.79 5.47
N LEU A 548 -20.22 -8.33 4.45
CA LEU A 548 -19.97 -9.66 3.88
C LEU A 548 -18.80 -9.71 2.88
N ASP A 549 -18.09 -8.59 2.69
CA ASP A 549 -16.78 -8.56 2.03
C ASP A 549 -15.73 -9.41 2.77
N ALA A 550 -15.96 -9.69 4.06
CA ALA A 550 -15.14 -10.56 4.90
C ALA A 550 -16.00 -11.64 5.57
N PRO A 551 -15.44 -12.83 5.85
CA PRO A 551 -16.14 -13.86 6.62
C PRO A 551 -16.26 -13.54 8.12
N ILE A 552 -15.45 -12.61 8.65
CA ILE A 552 -15.48 -12.21 10.05
C ILE A 552 -15.84 -10.74 10.18
N LEU A 553 -16.81 -10.46 11.05
CA LEU A 553 -17.09 -9.13 11.58
C LEU A 553 -16.63 -9.08 13.03
N PHE A 554 -15.55 -8.36 13.28
CA PHE A 554 -14.93 -8.18 14.59
C PHE A 554 -15.32 -6.85 15.20
N PHE A 555 -15.65 -6.82 16.49
CA PHE A 555 -15.77 -5.57 17.23
C PHE A 555 -15.36 -5.72 18.68
N SER A 556 -14.92 -4.62 19.28
CA SER A 556 -14.42 -4.60 20.66
C SER A 556 -14.69 -3.27 21.33
N GLY A 557 -14.84 -3.27 22.65
CA GLY A 557 -14.96 -2.07 23.45
C GLY A 557 -14.68 -2.35 24.92
N HIS A 558 -14.44 -1.30 25.71
CA HIS A 558 -14.50 -1.39 27.16
C HIS A 558 -15.96 -1.55 27.62
N GLU A 559 -16.89 -0.90 26.90
CA GLU A 559 -18.34 -1.00 27.09
C GLU A 559 -19.02 -1.44 25.79
N LEU A 560 -20.14 -2.15 25.91
CA LEU A 560 -20.92 -2.53 24.73
C LEU A 560 -21.78 -1.34 24.30
N PRO A 561 -21.77 -0.93 23.02
CA PRO A 561 -22.67 0.13 22.54
C PRO A 561 -24.13 -0.33 22.65
N LYS A 562 -25.03 0.64 22.86
CA LYS A 562 -26.47 0.39 22.84
C LYS A 562 -26.94 0.28 21.39
N PHE A 563 -27.09 -0.95 20.91
CA PHE A 563 -27.60 -1.21 19.57
C PHE A 563 -29.11 -0.90 19.48
N THR A 564 -29.51 -0.20 18.42
CA THR A 564 -30.94 -0.04 18.07
C THR A 564 -31.50 -1.35 17.51
N ASP A 565 -32.82 -1.46 17.40
CA ASP A 565 -33.46 -2.66 16.86
C ASP A 565 -33.10 -2.90 15.38
N GLU A 566 -32.92 -1.85 14.58
CA GLU A 566 -32.42 -1.95 13.21
C GLU A 566 -30.99 -2.50 13.18
N GLN A 567 -30.13 -2.03 14.08
CA GLN A 567 -28.75 -2.50 14.15
C GLN A 567 -28.67 -3.97 14.60
N LYS A 568 -29.52 -4.37 15.55
CA LYS A 568 -29.67 -5.78 15.96
C LYS A 568 -30.11 -6.66 14.78
N LYS A 569 -31.10 -6.21 14.00
CA LYS A 569 -31.52 -6.90 12.77
C LYS A 569 -30.38 -7.06 11.77
N LYS A 570 -29.51 -6.06 11.63
CA LYS A 570 -28.32 -6.15 10.76
C LYS A 570 -27.30 -7.17 11.26
N LEU A 571 -27.04 -7.23 12.57
CA LEU A 571 -26.17 -8.25 13.16
C LEU A 571 -26.70 -9.67 12.89
N ARG A 572 -28.00 -9.88 13.08
CA ARG A 572 -28.69 -11.14 12.75
C ARG A 572 -28.57 -11.48 11.26
N LEU A 573 -28.90 -10.52 10.38
CA LEU A 573 -28.83 -10.71 8.93
C LEU A 573 -27.41 -11.09 8.48
N TYR A 574 -26.38 -10.49 9.08
CA TYR A 574 -24.99 -10.84 8.79
C TYR A 574 -24.67 -12.30 9.16
N THR A 575 -25.08 -12.76 10.35
CA THR A 575 -24.85 -14.15 10.78
C THR A 575 -25.64 -15.15 9.94
N ASP A 576 -26.89 -14.83 9.62
CA ASP A 576 -27.79 -15.67 8.82
C ASP A 576 -27.32 -15.76 7.37
N SER A 577 -26.63 -14.73 6.88
CA SER A 577 -25.98 -14.70 5.55
C SER A 577 -24.64 -15.45 5.49
N GLY A 578 -24.27 -16.15 6.56
CA GLY A 578 -23.06 -16.97 6.65
C GLY A 578 -21.83 -16.27 7.24
N GLY A 579 -21.95 -15.00 7.66
CA GLY A 579 -20.88 -14.28 8.36
C GLY A 579 -20.64 -14.80 9.78
N THR A 580 -19.42 -14.67 10.30
CA THR A 580 -19.09 -14.98 11.69
C THR A 580 -18.86 -13.70 12.47
N LEU A 581 -19.60 -13.49 13.56
CA LEU A 581 -19.42 -12.35 14.44
C LEU A 581 -18.41 -12.70 15.55
N VAL A 582 -17.45 -11.82 15.80
CA VAL A 582 -16.48 -11.95 16.90
C VAL A 582 -16.50 -10.69 17.74
N ALA A 583 -16.99 -10.79 18.97
CA ALA A 583 -16.96 -9.70 19.94
C ALA A 583 -15.84 -9.90 20.95
N GLN A 584 -15.12 -8.84 21.31
CA GLN A 584 -14.07 -8.91 22.32
C GLN A 584 -14.24 -7.84 23.41
N ALA A 585 -14.20 -8.27 24.67
CA ALA A 585 -14.07 -7.36 25.81
C ALA A 585 -12.66 -6.74 25.83
N CYS A 586 -12.54 -5.46 25.46
CA CYS A 586 -11.28 -4.72 25.54
C CYS A 586 -10.80 -4.66 26.99
N CYS A 587 -9.51 -4.90 27.22
CA CYS A 587 -8.93 -4.96 28.57
C CYS A 587 -9.64 -5.94 29.53
N SER A 588 -10.29 -6.98 28.98
CA SER A 588 -11.06 -8.00 29.71
C SER A 588 -12.16 -7.44 30.62
N ARG A 589 -12.81 -6.34 30.19
CA ARG A 589 -13.88 -5.68 30.96
C ARG A 589 -15.10 -6.59 31.09
N GLU A 590 -15.47 -6.89 32.33
CA GLU A 590 -16.58 -7.79 32.61
C GLU A 590 -17.93 -7.17 32.21
N GLU A 591 -18.03 -5.85 32.30
CA GLU A 591 -19.20 -5.06 31.92
C GLU A 591 -19.57 -5.30 30.44
N PHE A 592 -18.59 -5.26 29.53
CA PHE A 592 -18.78 -5.63 28.12
C PHE A 592 -19.30 -7.06 27.97
N THR A 593 -18.67 -8.01 28.68
CA THR A 593 -19.03 -9.44 28.61
C THR A 593 -20.47 -9.68 29.07
N ARG A 594 -20.89 -9.05 30.18
CA ARG A 594 -22.27 -9.14 30.70
C ARG A 594 -23.27 -8.52 29.74
N ALA A 595 -22.97 -7.33 29.22
CA ALA A 595 -23.84 -6.66 28.25
C ALA A 595 -23.97 -7.47 26.95
N PHE A 596 -22.89 -8.08 26.46
CA PHE A 596 -22.95 -8.90 25.24
C PHE A 596 -23.80 -10.15 25.45
N LYS A 597 -23.78 -10.77 26.64
CA LYS A 597 -24.68 -11.89 26.95
C LYS A 597 -26.15 -11.50 26.88
N VAL A 598 -26.50 -10.26 27.25
CA VAL A 598 -27.86 -9.73 27.10
C VAL A 598 -28.17 -9.52 25.62
N LEU A 599 -27.30 -8.84 24.87
CA LEU A 599 -27.45 -8.66 23.43
C LEU A 599 -27.65 -10.00 22.70
N ALA A 600 -26.87 -11.02 23.06
CA ALA A 600 -26.97 -12.34 22.44
C ALA A 600 -28.37 -12.96 22.59
N LYS A 601 -28.99 -12.81 23.77
CA LYS A 601 -30.36 -13.26 24.02
C LYS A 601 -31.42 -12.45 23.27
N GLU A 602 -31.15 -11.17 23.00
CA GLU A 602 -32.06 -10.30 22.25
C GLU A 602 -32.00 -10.57 20.74
N VAL A 603 -30.81 -10.85 20.19
CA VAL A 603 -30.57 -11.02 18.74
C VAL A 603 -30.73 -12.47 18.29
N TRP A 604 -30.33 -13.42 19.13
CA TRP A 604 -30.39 -14.86 18.85
C TRP A 604 -31.06 -15.61 20.04
N PRO A 605 -32.34 -15.32 20.34
CA PRO A 605 -33.03 -15.94 21.48
C PRO A 605 -33.14 -17.47 21.40
N GLU A 606 -33.00 -18.04 20.21
CA GLU A 606 -33.14 -19.47 19.94
C GLU A 606 -31.91 -20.27 20.40
N TRP A 607 -30.76 -19.61 20.57
CA TRP A 607 -29.47 -20.27 20.79
C TRP A 607 -28.78 -19.73 22.04
N GLU A 608 -28.20 -20.63 22.82
CA GLU A 608 -27.48 -20.26 24.04
C GLU A 608 -26.02 -19.92 23.74
N LEU A 609 -25.51 -18.85 24.37
CA LEU A 609 -24.09 -18.54 24.37
C LEU A 609 -23.34 -19.45 25.37
N GLN A 610 -22.62 -20.43 24.85
CA GLN A 610 -21.96 -21.50 25.61
C GLN A 610 -20.44 -21.31 25.65
N VAL A 611 -19.77 -21.95 26.61
CA VAL A 611 -18.30 -21.95 26.67
C VAL A 611 -17.76 -22.89 25.59
N VAL A 612 -16.76 -22.43 24.83
CA VAL A 612 -16.04 -23.26 23.85
C VAL A 612 -15.36 -24.42 24.58
N ASP A 613 -15.78 -25.65 24.27
CA ASP A 613 -15.21 -26.86 24.85
C ASP A 613 -13.84 -27.22 24.23
N LYS A 614 -13.12 -28.16 24.87
CA LYS A 614 -11.75 -28.55 24.46
C LYS A 614 -11.68 -29.28 23.12
N ASN A 615 -12.79 -29.85 22.66
CA ASN A 615 -12.90 -30.57 21.40
C ASN A 615 -13.53 -29.71 20.28
N HIS A 616 -13.91 -28.47 20.58
CA HIS A 616 -14.53 -27.59 19.60
C HIS A 616 -13.61 -27.40 18.39
N PRO A 617 -14.10 -27.54 17.13
CA PRO A 617 -13.26 -27.53 15.93
C PRO A 617 -12.38 -26.28 15.77
N VAL A 618 -12.84 -25.13 16.28
CA VAL A 618 -12.04 -23.88 16.30
C VAL A 618 -10.66 -24.08 16.92
N LEU A 619 -10.47 -24.98 17.88
CA LEU A 619 -9.16 -25.21 18.52
C LEU A 619 -8.20 -26.04 17.65
N THR A 620 -8.63 -26.49 16.47
CA THR A 620 -7.88 -27.37 15.55
C THR A 620 -7.92 -26.92 14.08
N SER A 621 -8.49 -25.73 13.80
CA SER A 621 -8.73 -25.27 12.42
C SER A 621 -7.45 -24.97 11.63
N GLN A 622 -6.37 -24.54 12.25
CA GLN A 622 -5.06 -24.38 11.59
C GLN A 622 -3.95 -24.92 12.48
N TYR A 623 -3.96 -24.47 13.74
CA TYR A 623 -3.09 -24.93 14.79
C TYR A 623 -3.85 -25.86 15.73
N GLN A 624 -3.16 -26.89 16.20
CA GLN A 624 -3.65 -27.74 17.28
C GLN A 624 -3.39 -27.06 18.63
N ILE A 625 -4.41 -26.47 19.23
CA ILE A 625 -4.31 -25.84 20.55
C ILE A 625 -4.55 -26.90 21.62
N VAL A 626 -3.49 -27.26 22.35
CA VAL A 626 -3.52 -28.26 23.42
C VAL A 626 -3.35 -27.58 24.78
N GLY A 627 -4.02 -28.09 25.81
CA GLY A 627 -3.88 -27.61 27.18
C GLY A 627 -4.76 -26.38 27.48
N ARG A 628 -4.20 -25.41 28.23
CA ARG A 628 -4.96 -24.25 28.72
C ARG A 628 -4.94 -23.11 27.70
N PHE A 629 -6.11 -22.79 27.14
CA PHE A 629 -6.32 -21.65 26.25
C PHE A 629 -7.15 -20.54 26.94
N PRO A 630 -7.12 -19.29 26.45
CA PRO A 630 -8.06 -18.25 26.87
C PRO A 630 -9.51 -18.71 26.73
N PRO A 631 -10.35 -18.64 27.78
CA PRO A 631 -11.75 -19.00 27.68
C PRO A 631 -12.42 -18.15 26.60
N MET A 632 -13.23 -18.80 25.78
CA MET A 632 -14.05 -18.18 24.75
C MET A 632 -15.47 -18.71 24.91
N MET A 633 -16.44 -17.92 24.48
CA MET A 633 -17.81 -18.37 24.37
C MET A 633 -18.23 -18.34 22.91
N HIS A 634 -19.20 -19.16 22.55
CA HIS A 634 -19.74 -19.23 21.20
C HIS A 634 -21.24 -19.51 21.22
N LEU A 635 -21.91 -19.15 20.14
CA LEU A 635 -23.31 -19.46 19.88
C LEU A 635 -23.37 -20.30 18.61
N ASN A 636 -23.98 -21.48 18.71
CA ASN A 636 -24.09 -22.46 17.64
C ASN A 636 -25.51 -22.41 17.06
N ASP A 637 -25.62 -22.17 15.75
CA ASP A 637 -26.90 -22.09 15.02
C ASP A 637 -27.46 -23.46 14.58
N GLY A 638 -26.93 -24.55 15.13
CA GLY A 638 -27.23 -25.93 14.75
C GLY A 638 -26.34 -26.46 13.62
N CYS A 639 -25.70 -25.58 12.84
CA CYS A 639 -24.76 -25.95 11.78
C CYS A 639 -23.32 -25.59 12.15
N ARG A 640 -23.12 -24.40 12.72
CA ARG A 640 -21.81 -23.85 13.07
C ARG A 640 -21.91 -22.84 14.22
N SER A 641 -20.79 -22.64 14.87
CA SER A 641 -20.58 -21.47 15.73
C SER A 641 -20.53 -20.18 14.89
N CYS A 642 -21.63 -19.42 14.87
CA CYS A 642 -21.78 -18.21 14.06
C CYS A 642 -21.42 -16.94 14.83
N VAL A 643 -21.41 -16.99 16.17
CA VAL A 643 -20.96 -15.90 17.05
C VAL A 643 -19.90 -16.42 18.01
N PHE A 644 -18.85 -15.64 18.22
CA PHE A 644 -17.85 -15.85 19.26
C PHE A 644 -17.74 -14.61 20.15
N LEU A 645 -17.67 -14.83 21.46
CA LEU A 645 -17.30 -13.81 22.43
C LEU A 645 -15.95 -14.19 23.04
N LEU A 646 -15.05 -13.21 23.08
CA LEU A 646 -13.74 -13.27 23.70
C LEU A 646 -13.75 -12.41 24.98
N PRO A 647 -13.99 -13.00 26.18
CA PRO A 647 -14.04 -12.24 27.43
C PRO A 647 -12.65 -11.75 27.89
N GLN A 648 -11.57 -12.36 27.39
CA GLN A 648 -10.20 -11.92 27.65
C GLN A 648 -9.67 -11.06 26.50
N ASP A 649 -8.82 -10.10 26.82
CA ASP A 649 -8.23 -9.19 25.84
C ASP A 649 -7.15 -9.86 24.98
N LEU A 650 -7.54 -10.53 23.89
CA LEU A 650 -6.59 -11.08 22.91
C LEU A 650 -6.02 -9.96 22.02
N ALA A 651 -6.85 -9.01 21.60
CA ALA A 651 -6.49 -7.89 20.73
C ALA A 651 -5.38 -7.00 21.30
N GLY A 652 -5.23 -6.89 22.62
CA GLY A 652 -4.09 -6.21 23.22
C GLY A 652 -2.74 -6.80 22.80
N ALA A 653 -2.63 -8.13 22.70
CA ALA A 653 -1.43 -8.79 22.21
C ALA A 653 -1.23 -8.59 20.69
N TRP A 654 -2.32 -8.61 19.92
CA TRP A 654 -2.29 -8.35 18.49
C TRP A 654 -1.82 -6.91 18.20
N ASN A 655 -2.37 -5.93 18.91
CA ASN A 655 -2.01 -4.52 18.75
C ASN A 655 -0.54 -4.25 19.06
N GLN A 656 -0.02 -4.82 20.14
CA GLN A 656 1.40 -4.69 20.51
C GLN A 656 2.33 -5.59 19.68
N ASN A 657 1.78 -6.36 18.73
CA ASN A 657 2.49 -7.33 17.90
C ASN A 657 3.35 -8.32 18.69
N LEU A 658 2.86 -8.81 19.84
CA LEU A 658 3.63 -9.66 20.77
C LEU A 658 3.60 -11.15 20.40
N GLN A 659 3.98 -11.45 19.16
CA GLN A 659 3.86 -12.78 18.53
C GLN A 659 4.61 -13.86 19.32
N THR A 660 5.82 -13.58 19.82
CA THR A 660 6.63 -14.58 20.54
C THR A 660 6.07 -14.90 21.91
N LYS A 661 5.76 -13.87 22.71
CA LYS A 661 5.32 -14.05 24.12
C LYS A 661 3.87 -14.54 24.23
N TYR A 662 3.02 -14.17 23.28
CA TYR A 662 1.59 -14.49 23.29
C TYR A 662 1.15 -15.19 22.00
N LEU A 663 1.99 -16.11 21.50
CA LEU A 663 1.75 -16.87 20.26
C LEU A 663 0.37 -17.52 20.22
N ILE A 664 -0.10 -18.06 21.34
CA ILE A 664 -1.44 -18.67 21.43
C ILE A 664 -2.57 -17.71 21.06
N ASN A 665 -2.44 -16.41 21.34
CA ASN A 665 -3.46 -15.41 20.97
C ASN A 665 -3.51 -15.23 19.44
N PHE A 666 -2.36 -15.25 18.77
CA PHE A 666 -2.27 -15.18 17.32
C PHE A 666 -2.78 -16.47 16.66
N GLN A 667 -2.37 -17.63 17.17
CA GLN A 667 -2.84 -18.93 16.70
C GLN A 667 -4.36 -19.08 16.85
N LEU A 668 -4.95 -18.61 17.95
CA LEU A 668 -6.41 -18.58 18.12
C LEU A 668 -7.10 -17.64 17.13
N GLY A 669 -6.52 -16.46 16.87
CA GLY A 669 -7.00 -15.56 15.81
C GLY A 669 -7.00 -16.24 14.44
N MET A 670 -5.90 -16.91 14.07
CA MET A 670 -5.82 -17.69 12.82
C MET A 670 -6.85 -18.83 12.80
N ASN A 671 -6.97 -19.56 13.89
CA ASN A 671 -7.93 -20.64 14.01
C ASN A 671 -9.39 -20.15 13.84
N LEU A 672 -9.76 -19.02 14.43
CA LEU A 672 -11.06 -18.37 14.23
C LEU A 672 -11.26 -18.01 12.75
N ALA A 673 -10.26 -17.41 12.11
CA ALA A 673 -10.34 -17.04 10.70
C ALA A 673 -10.45 -18.25 9.76
N ARG A 674 -9.70 -19.32 10.05
CA ARG A 674 -9.72 -20.57 9.27
C ARG A 674 -10.98 -21.39 9.55
N TYR A 675 -11.55 -21.29 10.75
CA TYR A 675 -12.86 -21.84 11.08
C TYR A 675 -13.98 -21.12 10.31
N ALA A 676 -14.03 -19.78 10.39
CA ALA A 676 -15.06 -18.96 9.74
C ALA A 676 -15.04 -19.09 8.21
N SER A 677 -13.86 -19.31 7.62
CA SER A 677 -13.69 -19.52 6.18
C SER A 677 -13.77 -20.98 5.73
N ASP A 678 -14.02 -21.94 6.64
CA ASP A 678 -14.02 -23.38 6.33
C ASP A 678 -12.71 -23.83 5.64
N LYS A 679 -11.59 -23.19 6.01
CA LYS A 679 -10.26 -23.34 5.41
C LYS A 679 -10.20 -23.12 3.89
N ARG A 680 -11.26 -22.57 3.28
CA ARG A 680 -11.37 -22.37 1.84
C ARG A 680 -10.33 -21.37 1.36
N GLN A 681 -10.05 -21.43 0.06
CA GLN A 681 -9.28 -20.39 -0.58
C GLN A 681 -10.03 -19.07 -0.45
N LEU A 682 -9.34 -18.06 0.10
CA LEU A 682 -9.91 -16.73 0.28
C LEU A 682 -10.16 -16.10 -1.09
N ARG A 683 -11.36 -15.53 -1.27
CA ARG A 683 -11.79 -14.96 -2.55
C ARG A 683 -11.18 -13.57 -2.75
N SER A 684 -10.86 -13.24 -4.00
CA SER A 684 -10.53 -11.86 -4.37
C SER A 684 -11.60 -10.90 -3.88
N ARG A 685 -11.20 -9.71 -3.45
CA ARG A 685 -12.12 -8.65 -3.02
C ARG A 685 -13.14 -8.31 -4.11
N LEU A 686 -12.81 -8.49 -5.39
CA LEU A 686 -13.73 -8.28 -6.52
C LEU A 686 -14.84 -9.32 -6.62
N GLY A 687 -14.63 -10.53 -6.09
CA GLY A 687 -15.60 -11.63 -6.16
C GLY A 687 -16.80 -11.47 -5.23
N TYR A 688 -16.80 -10.48 -4.34
CA TYR A 688 -17.91 -10.19 -3.41
C TYR A 688 -18.98 -9.28 -4.03
N TYR A 689 -18.61 -8.47 -5.02
CA TYR A 689 -19.51 -7.53 -5.71
C TYR A 689 -20.58 -8.22 -6.57
N THR A 690 -20.40 -9.51 -6.88
CA THR A 690 -21.30 -10.30 -7.71
C THR A 690 -22.17 -11.27 -6.90
N ARG A 691 -22.63 -10.89 -5.70
CA ARG A 691 -23.64 -11.68 -4.96
C ARG A 691 -25.07 -11.20 -5.30
N PRO A 692 -25.76 -11.80 -6.29
CA PRO A 692 -27.22 -11.67 -6.42
C PRO A 692 -27.96 -12.30 -5.24
N VAL A 693 -27.33 -13.22 -4.49
CA VAL A 693 -27.97 -13.94 -3.38
C VAL A 693 -28.46 -13.03 -2.26
N LEU A 694 -27.74 -11.96 -1.89
CA LEU A 694 -28.21 -11.05 -0.83
C LEU A 694 -29.35 -10.15 -1.32
N GLN A 695 -29.29 -9.71 -2.58
CA GLN A 695 -30.37 -8.96 -3.21
C GLN A 695 -31.63 -9.81 -3.35
N GLU A 696 -31.48 -11.11 -3.62
CA GLU A 696 -32.58 -12.07 -3.71
C GLU A 696 -33.12 -12.45 -2.31
N LEU A 697 -32.27 -12.70 -1.32
CA LEU A 697 -32.68 -12.93 0.07
C LEU A 697 -33.39 -11.72 0.70
N ALA A 698 -32.91 -10.50 0.39
CA ALA A 698 -33.59 -9.27 0.79
C ALA A 698 -34.94 -9.08 0.08
N ARG A 699 -35.08 -9.58 -1.16
CA ARG A 699 -36.35 -9.61 -1.92
C ARG A 699 -37.33 -10.64 -1.38
N GLN A 700 -36.81 -11.76 -0.88
CA GLN A 700 -37.59 -12.91 -0.43
C GLN A 700 -38.06 -12.80 1.03
N GLY A 701 -37.47 -11.90 1.82
CA GLY A 701 -37.73 -11.80 3.26
C GLY A 701 -37.12 -12.99 4.02
N THR A 702 -36.76 -12.80 5.28
CA THR A 702 -36.16 -13.86 6.10
C THR A 702 -37.14 -15.03 6.20
N PRO A 703 -36.77 -16.28 5.83
CA PRO A 703 -37.59 -17.43 6.18
C PRO A 703 -37.46 -17.60 7.69
N HIS A 704 -38.51 -17.25 8.42
CA HIS A 704 -38.71 -17.79 9.75
C HIS A 704 -39.04 -19.28 9.53
N PRO A 705 -38.31 -20.23 10.14
CA PRO A 705 -38.85 -21.58 10.21
C PRO A 705 -40.08 -21.48 11.11
N ASP A 706 -41.27 -21.63 10.56
CA ASP A 706 -42.45 -21.87 11.37
C ASP A 706 -42.16 -23.10 12.26
N ALA A 707 -42.49 -22.99 13.55
CA ALA A 707 -42.35 -24.09 14.51
C ALA A 707 -43.11 -25.34 14.00
N PRO A 708 -42.71 -26.53 14.47
CA PRO A 708 -42.43 -27.69 13.63
C PRO A 708 -43.70 -28.18 12.89
N ALA A 709 -43.54 -28.45 11.59
CA ALA A 709 -44.42 -29.42 10.96
C ALA A 709 -44.10 -30.80 11.57
N ASP A 710 -45.12 -31.50 12.06
CA ASP A 710 -45.01 -32.81 12.68
C ASP A 710 -44.41 -33.88 11.73
N GLU A 711 -44.19 -33.53 10.46
CA GLU A 711 -43.37 -34.26 9.50
C GLU A 711 -42.49 -33.30 8.69
N ALA A 712 -41.18 -33.46 8.78
CA ALA A 712 -40.22 -32.76 7.92
C ALA A 712 -39.81 -33.67 6.76
N GLN A 713 -40.18 -33.32 5.52
CA GLN A 713 -39.57 -33.92 4.34
C GLN A 713 -38.17 -33.34 4.11
N ILE A 714 -37.15 -34.10 4.48
CA ILE A 714 -35.75 -33.77 4.16
C ILE A 714 -35.45 -34.29 2.76
N THR A 715 -35.34 -33.39 1.79
CA THR A 715 -34.78 -33.74 0.47
C THR A 715 -33.27 -33.57 0.52
N VAL A 716 -32.54 -34.66 0.72
CA VAL A 716 -31.09 -34.69 0.51
C VAL A 716 -30.87 -34.82 -1.00
N ALA A 717 -30.51 -33.73 -1.67
CA ALA A 717 -30.14 -33.80 -3.08
C ALA A 717 -28.83 -34.60 -3.21
N ASP A 718 -28.87 -35.73 -3.90
CA ASP A 718 -27.67 -36.43 -4.35
C ASP A 718 -26.99 -35.58 -5.43
N TYR A 719 -25.83 -35.03 -5.10
CA TYR A 719 -25.03 -34.26 -6.03
C TYR A 719 -24.28 -35.22 -6.95
N CYS A 720 -24.60 -35.21 -8.25
CA CYS A 720 -24.03 -36.14 -9.22
C CYS A 720 -22.52 -35.90 -9.35
N THR A 721 -21.71 -36.78 -8.75
CA THR A 721 -20.28 -36.86 -9.05
C THR A 721 -20.14 -37.86 -10.19
N ASP A 722 -20.03 -37.38 -11.43
CA ASP A 722 -19.80 -38.18 -12.64
C ASP A 722 -18.44 -38.93 -12.58
N GLY A 723 -18.33 -39.91 -11.69
CA GLY A 723 -17.17 -40.79 -11.52
C GLY A 723 -15.85 -40.13 -11.10
N LYS A 724 -15.79 -38.81 -10.82
CA LYS A 724 -14.55 -38.11 -10.43
C LYS A 724 -14.33 -38.12 -8.91
N ARG A 725 -13.12 -38.50 -8.49
CA ARG A 725 -12.73 -38.82 -7.09
C ARG A 725 -13.01 -37.71 -6.06
N LEU A 726 -13.49 -38.18 -4.91
CA LEU A 726 -13.82 -37.54 -3.63
C LEU A 726 -12.64 -36.90 -2.88
N THR A 727 -12.30 -35.64 -3.17
CA THR A 727 -11.47 -34.82 -2.25
C THR A 727 -12.03 -33.42 -1.96
N ALA A 728 -13.02 -32.94 -2.73
CA ALA A 728 -13.61 -31.61 -2.57
C ALA A 728 -14.76 -31.51 -1.55
N ILE A 729 -15.22 -32.63 -0.97
CA ILE A 729 -16.41 -32.68 -0.11
C ILE A 729 -16.07 -33.25 1.27
N ARG A 730 -15.12 -32.64 1.98
CA ARG A 730 -14.94 -32.91 3.42
C ARG A 730 -15.94 -32.11 4.27
N GLY A 731 -16.42 -30.98 3.76
CA GLY A 731 -17.31 -30.06 4.48
C GLY A 731 -18.78 -30.50 4.59
N LEU A 732 -19.23 -31.55 3.91
CA LEU A 732 -20.63 -32.04 4.00
C LEU A 732 -20.75 -33.44 4.61
N ARG A 733 -19.63 -34.02 5.08
CA ARG A 733 -19.60 -35.38 5.65
C ARG A 733 -20.53 -35.52 6.86
N HIS A 734 -20.67 -34.46 7.65
CA HIS A 734 -21.57 -34.41 8.80
C HIS A 734 -23.05 -34.46 8.40
N LEU A 735 -23.44 -33.91 7.24
CA LEU A 735 -24.81 -34.02 6.70
C LEU A 735 -25.11 -35.44 6.22
N GLY A 736 -24.15 -36.10 5.56
CA GLY A 736 -24.30 -37.51 5.17
C GLY A 736 -24.30 -38.47 6.38
N GLU A 737 -23.59 -38.15 7.45
CA GLU A 737 -23.63 -38.90 8.72
C GLU A 737 -24.92 -38.62 9.52
N ALA A 738 -25.43 -37.39 9.50
CA ALA A 738 -26.73 -37.03 10.08
C ALA A 738 -27.88 -37.71 9.34
N GLY A 739 -27.86 -37.73 8.00
CA GLY A 739 -28.85 -38.42 7.17
C GLY A 739 -28.90 -39.93 7.42
N ARG A 740 -27.72 -40.57 7.60
CA ARG A 740 -27.65 -42.00 7.96
C ARG A 740 -28.17 -42.30 9.36
N LYS A 741 -27.93 -41.42 10.33
CA LYS A 741 -28.47 -41.57 11.69
C LYS A 741 -29.99 -41.37 11.73
N LEU A 742 -30.52 -40.45 10.92
CA LEU A 742 -31.95 -40.25 10.75
C LEU A 742 -32.59 -41.49 10.09
N GLN A 743 -32.06 -42.01 8.99
CA GLN A 743 -32.55 -43.26 8.36
C GLN A 743 -32.52 -44.47 9.31
N ALA A 744 -31.48 -44.59 10.14
CA ALA A 744 -31.38 -45.68 11.13
C ALA A 744 -32.38 -45.52 12.29
N GLY A 745 -32.78 -44.30 12.63
CA GLY A 745 -33.84 -44.00 13.60
C GLY A 745 -35.24 -44.32 13.07
N PHE A 746 -35.54 -43.90 11.83
CA PHE A 746 -36.84 -44.12 11.19
C PHE A 746 -37.11 -45.57 10.76
N SER A 747 -36.07 -46.42 10.69
CA SER A 747 -36.25 -47.86 10.38
C SER A 747 -36.69 -48.69 11.59
N ARG A 748 -36.70 -48.13 12.81
CA ARG A 748 -37.07 -48.85 14.04
C ARG A 748 -38.51 -48.63 14.50
N GLU A 749 -39.20 -47.61 14.03
CA GLU A 749 -40.57 -47.30 14.40
C GLU A 749 -41.44 -47.10 13.16
N GLY A 750 -42.28 -48.09 12.85
CA GLY A 750 -43.52 -47.92 12.06
C GLY A 750 -43.35 -47.60 10.58
N GLY A 751 -43.72 -48.53 9.71
CA GLY A 751 -43.48 -48.43 8.27
C GLY A 751 -44.27 -47.35 7.54
N ILE A 752 -43.73 -46.90 6.41
CA ILE A 752 -44.44 -46.31 5.26
C ILE A 752 -43.65 -46.61 3.97
N GLN A 753 -44.42 -46.68 2.87
CA GLN A 753 -44.16 -47.17 1.52
C GLN A 753 -42.95 -46.57 0.78
N GLN A 754 -42.25 -47.42 0.04
CA GLN A 754 -41.27 -47.03 -0.99
C GLN A 754 -41.97 -46.32 -2.15
N GLY A 755 -41.83 -45.00 -2.22
CA GLY A 755 -42.07 -44.22 -3.44
C GLY A 755 -40.88 -44.33 -4.38
N VAL A 756 -41.15 -44.78 -5.61
CA VAL A 756 -40.18 -45.01 -6.69
C VAL A 756 -39.42 -43.72 -7.04
N LEU A 757 -38.08 -43.78 -6.99
CA LEU A 757 -37.18 -42.76 -7.54
C LEU A 757 -37.28 -42.74 -9.07
N SER A 758 -37.96 -41.74 -9.65
CA SER A 758 -37.81 -41.42 -11.06
C SER A 758 -36.52 -40.63 -11.27
N GLN A 759 -35.51 -41.27 -11.87
CA GLN A 759 -34.34 -40.59 -12.42
C GLN A 759 -34.76 -39.80 -13.65
N GLU A 760 -34.99 -38.50 -13.51
CA GLU A 760 -34.84 -37.57 -14.63
C GLU A 760 -33.55 -36.77 -14.45
N ARG A 761 -32.67 -36.94 -15.45
CA ARG A 761 -31.35 -36.33 -15.55
C ARG A 761 -31.49 -34.82 -15.80
N LEU A 762 -30.72 -34.03 -15.04
CA LEU A 762 -30.20 -32.73 -15.47
C LEU A 762 -28.70 -32.67 -15.15
#